data_AF-A0A2P6V2R8-F1
#
_entry.id   AF-A0A2P6V2R8-F1
#
_cell.length_a   1.000
_cell.length_b   1.000
_cell.length_c   1.000
_cell.angle_alpha   90.00
_cell.angle_beta   90.00
_cell.angle_gamma   90.00
#
_symmetry.space_group_name_H-M   'P 1'
#
loop_
_entity.id
_entity.type
_entity.pdbx_description
1 polymer ?
#
loop_
_entity_poly.entity_id
_entity_poly.type
_entity_poly.pdbx_seq_one_letter_code
_entity_poly.pdbx_strand_id
1 'polypeptide(L)'
;MSGRATALRRCATLLARGCQAQLEREAGAAAAACELGLSSTGRGTAATTLPAVAQRFSTASPARLHSATPQAPADAPLREASLVRDDIGDALRGEAEAFPLSDEEAAAAAASAAAADAALERLAGQHLVPTDAIATLPRGQSLRQEGEFQGQSWAFETGKMARLANGSCMVQAGGTSVLAAATAQAAPWSRRDAYQLQFEVEYREKLCAVGRIPSTYNKREGAAKEHEVLAARRIDRALRPLFPRGLPFDAALFANVLSADGSADPDVMAISAASAALMCSDLPWAGPVAAARVAVLPGGELVVGPSVAQQEAAALTLLVAATAERVTMLEAEGAQIPEAEFMRALRAGVEAAQALVEPQRLLAEQTGRSTRTVQLSGADPAAARRVTEMVAPAVEAILRNAELSKSARIQALQEAKEAVLQKLRASGGFRADFARVPGSGCVTQADLEHTFRALVAGTLRRLALDEGWRCDGRGGIDVRSVHCEVDVVPVVHGSALFSRGETQSLCTATVGRRGEQQKTESLMGGEGYKRIFVNYSFPAYAVGETSIGGMRREWGHSELCERALLPVLPAENEFPFSLRINAETLASAGSSSMAAVSGGALALADAGVPLKALVAGISVGLFMDDSWDGACGELAGAPVAQAGGAAVPPVGRYELLTDLQGIEDQTGGMDLKVAGTRTGITACQLDVKLPGGVPLSIVEEALAAAARGRAKILSAMEAALPEERSDSSPTFGSLTVPAGMVGRVIGSGGSNIRQLEEEADVRLDVDGDSGRVAIYAPSQAAYKLAASKVQDVTGESVKEGEVYRGTVTKLFDYGALVTLADSGARALLHISEISPTRVRSIEEALSLGQELEVMCLGRDARGMRLSRKAVLARADAQARSAEQVQHSGGVDADNPGHSSSLSSLPSPPLIMASLRSSLALALVLCVAGASAYYKGDGTAYSGKGNKNHTGFNSCQFGTLDSKWETLYAALPSQVFNKDEDCGKCIKVRGTEPDAPGKWVTIMVVDECASCEGDGDVDFSDVALEKITGYNWDRKGIEWDWVDCEEETKQALSTQKSRKMLHA
;
A
#
# COMPACT_ATOMS: atom_id res chain seq x y z
N MET A 1 43.22 -25.89 18.32
CA MET A 1 41.82 -25.47 18.57
C MET A 1 40.96 -26.65 19.04
N SER A 2 41.21 -27.23 20.22
CA SER A 2 40.47 -28.43 20.69
C SER A 2 39.53 -28.18 21.89
N GLY A 3 39.89 -27.28 22.82
CA GLY A 3 39.12 -27.08 24.06
C GLY A 3 37.72 -26.46 23.91
N ARG A 4 37.49 -25.60 22.91
CA ARG A 4 36.20 -24.87 22.75
C ARG A 4 35.03 -25.75 22.30
N ALA A 5 35.28 -26.85 21.59
CA ALA A 5 34.21 -27.75 21.11
C ALA A 5 33.55 -28.54 22.26
N THR A 6 34.30 -28.93 23.28
CA THR A 6 33.81 -29.73 24.41
C THR A 6 32.92 -28.91 25.35
N ALA A 7 33.20 -27.62 25.51
CA ALA A 7 32.38 -26.70 26.30
C ALA A 7 30.99 -26.49 25.66
N LEU A 8 30.95 -26.18 24.36
CA LEU A 8 29.70 -25.99 23.60
C LEU A 8 28.79 -27.23 23.65
N ARG A 9 29.37 -28.45 23.54
CA ARG A 9 28.58 -29.68 23.69
C ARG A 9 28.00 -29.86 25.10
N ARG A 10 28.74 -29.49 26.16
CA ARG A 10 28.22 -29.52 27.54
C ARG A 10 27.08 -28.53 27.76
N CYS A 11 27.17 -27.31 27.23
CA CYS A 11 26.09 -26.32 27.32
C CYS A 11 24.82 -26.80 26.61
N ALA A 12 24.93 -27.37 25.40
CA ALA A 12 23.79 -27.92 24.67
C ALA A 12 23.07 -29.05 25.44
N THR A 13 23.82 -29.96 26.08
CA THR A 13 23.24 -31.05 26.90
C THR A 13 22.57 -30.54 28.19
N LEU A 14 23.03 -29.43 28.76
CA LEU A 14 22.40 -28.80 29.92
C LEU A 14 21.10 -28.07 29.54
N LEU A 15 21.09 -27.32 28.43
CA LEU A 15 19.90 -26.63 27.91
C LEU A 15 18.76 -27.60 27.57
N ALA A 16 19.08 -28.72 26.92
CA ALA A 16 18.09 -29.77 26.62
C ALA A 16 17.43 -30.35 27.89
N ARG A 17 18.22 -30.59 28.95
CA ARG A 17 17.70 -31.09 30.24
C ARG A 17 16.91 -30.03 31.02
N GLY A 18 17.21 -28.75 30.84
CA GLY A 18 16.45 -27.65 31.42
C GLY A 18 15.02 -27.58 30.88
N CYS A 19 14.85 -27.62 29.54
CA CYS A 19 13.54 -27.54 28.91
C CYS A 19 12.62 -28.71 29.29
N GLN A 20 13.14 -29.94 29.30
CA GLN A 20 12.35 -31.12 29.61
C GLN A 20 11.84 -31.10 31.07
N ALA A 21 12.70 -30.76 32.03
CA ALA A 21 12.32 -30.62 33.44
C ALA A 21 11.44 -29.39 33.75
N GLN A 22 11.07 -28.59 32.74
CA GLN A 22 10.09 -27.50 32.85
C GLN A 22 8.74 -27.92 32.24
N LEU A 23 8.75 -28.54 31.05
CA LEU A 23 7.55 -29.14 30.44
C LEU A 23 6.87 -30.16 31.36
N GLU A 24 7.66 -31.01 32.04
CA GLU A 24 7.16 -31.99 33.02
C GLU A 24 6.50 -31.32 34.25
N ARG A 25 6.90 -30.09 34.61
CA ARG A 25 6.30 -29.31 35.72
C ARG A 25 5.06 -28.54 35.30
N GLU A 26 5.03 -28.03 34.08
CA GLU A 26 3.86 -27.33 33.51
C GLU A 26 2.71 -28.32 33.25
N ALA A 27 3.01 -29.54 32.78
CA ALA A 27 2.03 -30.62 32.66
C ALA A 27 1.44 -31.04 34.02
N GLY A 28 2.27 -31.19 35.06
CA GLY A 28 1.80 -31.56 36.40
C GLY A 28 0.92 -30.49 37.08
N ALA A 29 1.12 -29.21 36.74
CA ALA A 29 0.32 -28.12 37.29
C ALA A 29 -1.11 -28.06 36.71
N ALA A 30 -1.31 -28.51 35.47
CA ALA A 30 -2.63 -28.52 34.83
C ALA A 30 -3.57 -29.59 35.41
N ALA A 31 -3.04 -30.78 35.73
CA ALA A 31 -3.85 -31.89 36.26
C ALA A 31 -4.48 -31.58 37.63
N ALA A 32 -3.73 -30.94 38.53
CA ALA A 32 -4.15 -30.68 39.91
C ALA A 32 -5.32 -29.68 40.06
N ALA A 33 -5.76 -29.03 38.97
CA ALA A 33 -6.88 -28.08 38.99
C ALA A 33 -8.26 -28.73 38.76
N CYS A 34 -8.33 -30.00 38.34
CA CYS A 34 -9.58 -30.64 37.91
C CYS A 34 -10.30 -31.47 39.00
N GLU A 35 -9.62 -31.95 40.04
CA GLU A 35 -10.16 -33.00 40.93
C GLU A 35 -11.04 -32.51 42.11
N LEU A 36 -11.22 -31.20 42.33
CA LEU A 36 -11.91 -30.67 43.52
C LEU A 36 -13.09 -29.74 43.19
N GLY A 37 -14.14 -30.33 42.62
CA GLY A 37 -15.44 -29.67 42.45
C GLY A 37 -16.23 -29.56 43.77
N LEU A 38 -16.40 -28.35 44.30
CA LEU A 38 -17.36 -28.04 45.37
C LEU A 38 -18.11 -26.73 45.10
N SER A 39 -19.40 -26.72 45.44
CA SER A 39 -20.34 -25.66 45.08
C SER A 39 -20.51 -24.57 46.15
N SER A 40 -20.79 -23.35 45.66
CA SER A 40 -21.35 -22.18 46.34
C SER A 40 -21.75 -22.27 47.83
N THR A 41 -21.18 -21.39 48.66
CA THR A 41 -21.89 -20.48 49.60
C THR A 41 -20.87 -19.50 50.22
N GLY A 42 -21.29 -18.52 51.04
CA GLY A 42 -20.41 -17.44 51.51
C GLY A 42 -20.52 -17.05 52.99
N ARG A 43 -19.56 -16.22 53.43
CA ARG A 43 -19.33 -15.65 54.78
C ARG A 43 -18.83 -16.63 55.87
N GLY A 44 -17.80 -16.22 56.62
CA GLY A 44 -17.65 -16.61 58.05
C GLY A 44 -16.27 -17.07 58.54
N THR A 45 -15.42 -16.12 58.93
CA THR A 45 -14.55 -16.14 60.14
C THR A 45 -13.87 -17.43 60.66
N ALA A 46 -12.53 -17.37 60.80
CA ALA A 46 -11.69 -18.04 61.83
C ALA A 46 -11.60 -19.60 61.84
N ALA A 47 -10.61 -20.27 62.44
CA ALA A 47 -9.18 -20.00 62.72
C ALA A 47 -8.51 -21.29 63.30
N THR A 48 -7.18 -21.26 63.49
CA THR A 48 -6.36 -22.07 64.46
C THR A 48 -6.08 -23.58 64.28
N THR A 49 -4.80 -23.90 64.49
CA THR A 49 -4.15 -25.08 65.15
C THR A 49 -3.80 -26.39 64.42
N LEU A 50 -2.50 -26.72 64.56
CA LEU A 50 -1.71 -27.96 64.33
C LEU A 50 -1.42 -28.63 65.72
N PRO A 51 -0.50 -29.63 65.88
CA PRO A 51 -0.21 -30.90 65.16
C PRO A 51 -0.01 -32.14 66.11
N ALA A 52 0.23 -33.35 65.57
CA ALA A 52 0.90 -34.50 66.25
C ALA A 52 1.27 -35.64 65.24
N VAL A 53 1.94 -36.74 65.61
CA VAL A 53 3.40 -36.97 65.82
C VAL A 53 3.72 -38.50 65.68
N ALA A 54 4.92 -38.84 65.19
CA ALA A 54 5.40 -40.13 64.65
C ALA A 54 5.40 -41.42 65.53
N GLN A 55 5.46 -42.61 64.88
CA GLN A 55 6.38 -43.78 65.11
C GLN A 55 6.11 -44.96 64.12
N ARG A 56 7.09 -45.55 63.39
CA ARG A 56 8.06 -46.66 63.70
C ARG A 56 7.49 -48.08 63.93
N PHE A 57 7.75 -49.04 63.02
CA PHE A 57 8.75 -50.15 63.19
C PHE A 57 8.88 -51.10 61.95
N SER A 58 9.81 -52.08 62.03
CA SER A 58 10.45 -52.89 60.96
C SER A 58 10.04 -54.37 60.96
N THR A 59 10.22 -55.11 59.83
CA THR A 59 10.75 -56.50 59.80
C THR A 59 11.20 -57.01 58.39
N ALA A 60 12.40 -57.64 58.32
CA ALA A 60 12.83 -58.80 57.48
C ALA A 60 12.79 -58.75 55.91
N SER A 61 13.63 -59.48 55.11
CA SER A 61 14.98 -60.11 55.26
C SER A 61 15.51 -60.60 53.86
N PRO A 62 16.84 -60.71 53.57
CA PRO A 62 17.39 -61.01 52.22
C PRO A 62 18.15 -62.36 52.03
N ALA A 63 18.38 -62.84 50.78
CA ALA A 63 19.23 -64.03 50.51
C ALA A 63 19.83 -64.24 49.07
N ARG A 64 21.16 -64.48 49.02
CA ARG A 64 21.95 -65.34 48.08
C ARG A 64 22.35 -64.85 46.66
N LEU A 65 23.24 -65.64 46.00
CA LEU A 65 24.37 -65.20 45.14
C LEU A 65 24.89 -66.33 44.20
N HIS A 66 25.79 -65.99 43.26
CA HIS A 66 26.61 -66.85 42.36
C HIS A 66 25.91 -67.43 41.10
N SER A 67 26.57 -67.75 39.95
CA SER A 67 28.00 -67.75 39.55
C SER A 67 28.25 -67.66 38.02
N ALA A 68 29.45 -67.18 37.65
CA ALA A 68 30.30 -67.60 36.50
C ALA A 68 30.00 -67.19 35.02
N THR A 69 31.08 -66.78 34.34
CA THR A 69 31.34 -66.72 32.89
C THR A 69 32.56 -67.66 32.59
N PRO A 70 33.15 -67.80 31.37
CA PRO A 70 32.83 -67.23 30.04
C PRO A 70 32.88 -68.24 28.85
N GLN A 71 32.44 -67.83 27.65
CA GLN A 71 33.09 -68.16 26.35
C GLN A 71 32.52 -67.34 25.17
N ALA A 72 33.26 -67.30 24.04
CA ALA A 72 33.00 -66.55 22.79
C ALA A 72 33.83 -67.22 21.65
N PRO A 73 33.79 -66.82 20.35
CA PRO A 73 33.13 -65.65 19.72
C PRO A 73 32.44 -65.94 18.34
N ALA A 74 32.16 -64.87 17.58
CA ALA A 74 32.05 -64.74 16.11
C ALA A 74 30.67 -64.53 15.42
N ASP A 75 30.68 -63.57 14.49
CA ASP A 75 29.90 -63.37 13.25
C ASP A 75 28.35 -63.19 13.24
N ALA A 76 27.96 -61.90 13.36
CA ALA A 76 26.85 -61.20 12.64
C ALA A 76 25.37 -61.64 12.83
N PRO A 77 24.38 -60.82 12.40
CA PRO A 77 24.38 -59.39 12.04
C PRO A 77 23.58 -58.53 13.05
N LEU A 78 23.53 -57.20 12.84
CA LEU A 78 22.65 -56.30 13.61
C LEU A 78 21.17 -56.51 13.28
N ARG A 79 20.28 -56.46 14.29
CA ARG A 79 18.83 -56.32 14.12
C ARG A 79 18.24 -55.25 15.05
N GLU A 80 17.55 -54.32 14.41
CA GLU A 80 16.27 -53.66 14.78
C GLU A 80 16.02 -53.27 16.24
N ALA A 81 15.81 -51.96 16.45
CA ALA A 81 15.32 -51.41 17.71
C ALA A 81 13.80 -51.60 17.82
N SER A 82 13.35 -52.32 18.86
CA SER A 82 11.94 -52.64 19.12
C SER A 82 11.49 -52.24 20.53
N LEU A 83 11.86 -51.03 20.96
CA LEU A 83 11.51 -50.45 22.28
C LEU A 83 10.98 -49.01 22.18
N VAL A 84 10.04 -48.77 21.26
CA VAL A 84 9.13 -47.60 21.26
C VAL A 84 7.77 -48.07 20.74
N ARG A 85 6.97 -48.74 21.59
CA ARG A 85 5.61 -49.18 21.21
C ARG A 85 4.59 -49.21 22.35
N ASP A 86 5.02 -49.17 23.60
CA ASP A 86 4.14 -49.38 24.75
C ASP A 86 3.52 -48.07 25.29
N ASP A 87 4.23 -46.92 25.21
CA ASP A 87 3.74 -45.62 25.72
C ASP A 87 2.47 -45.10 25.02
N ILE A 88 2.16 -45.58 23.81
CA ILE A 88 0.91 -45.28 23.08
C ILE A 88 -0.25 -46.14 23.60
N GLY A 89 0.04 -47.33 24.14
CA GLY A 89 -0.94 -48.30 24.62
C GLY A 89 -1.63 -47.90 25.93
N ASP A 90 -1.01 -47.04 26.73
CA ASP A 90 -1.55 -46.53 27.99
C ASP A 90 -2.15 -45.12 27.86
N ALA A 91 -1.64 -44.29 26.92
CA ALA A 91 -2.27 -43.02 26.56
C ALA A 91 -3.72 -43.18 26.05
N LEU A 92 -4.07 -44.36 25.53
CA LEU A 92 -5.43 -44.74 25.11
C LEU A 92 -6.29 -45.35 26.24
N ARG A 93 -5.84 -45.32 27.50
CA ARG A 93 -6.54 -45.91 28.66
C ARG A 93 -6.72 -44.95 29.85
N GLY A 94 -6.57 -43.65 29.63
CA GLY A 94 -7.01 -42.65 30.61
C GLY A 94 -8.53 -42.74 30.82
N GLU A 95 -8.98 -42.73 32.07
CA GLU A 95 -10.39 -42.90 32.42
C GLU A 95 -11.22 -41.70 31.98
N ALA A 96 -11.98 -41.86 30.89
CA ALA A 96 -13.17 -41.05 30.66
C ALA A 96 -14.31 -41.60 31.51
N GLU A 97 -15.07 -40.73 32.20
CA GLU A 97 -16.39 -41.13 32.70
C GLU A 97 -17.22 -41.61 31.50
N ALA A 98 -17.67 -42.87 31.57
CA ALA A 98 -18.34 -43.53 30.47
C ALA A 98 -19.76 -42.96 30.29
N PHE A 99 -19.88 -41.87 29.54
CA PHE A 99 -21.14 -41.49 28.91
C PHE A 99 -21.65 -42.70 28.11
N PRO A 100 -22.87 -43.20 28.39
CA PRO A 100 -23.39 -44.37 27.71
C PRO A 100 -23.74 -43.99 26.27
N LEU A 101 -22.79 -44.23 25.36
CA LEU A 101 -23.06 -44.30 23.93
C LEU A 101 -24.16 -45.34 23.70
N SER A 102 -25.13 -44.97 22.86
CA SER A 102 -26.16 -45.91 22.42
C SER A 102 -25.56 -47.05 21.60
N ASP A 103 -26.26 -48.18 21.52
CA ASP A 103 -25.81 -49.34 20.72
C ASP A 103 -25.58 -48.96 19.24
N GLU A 104 -26.31 -47.95 18.71
CA GLU A 104 -26.10 -47.40 17.36
C GLU A 104 -24.78 -46.62 17.24
N GLU A 105 -24.42 -45.81 18.22
CA GLU A 105 -23.15 -45.05 18.25
C GLU A 105 -21.94 -45.98 18.41
N ALA A 106 -22.06 -47.02 19.25
CA ALA A 106 -21.04 -48.06 19.38
C ALA A 106 -20.86 -48.86 18.08
N ALA A 107 -21.96 -49.21 17.41
CA ALA A 107 -21.92 -49.87 16.10
C ALA A 107 -21.30 -48.98 15.01
N ALA A 108 -21.61 -47.68 15.00
CA ALA A 108 -21.03 -46.72 14.07
C ALA A 108 -19.50 -46.57 14.26
N ALA A 109 -19.04 -46.50 15.51
CA ALA A 109 -17.61 -46.46 15.83
C ALA A 109 -16.87 -47.74 15.37
N ALA A 110 -17.45 -48.92 15.63
CA ALA A 110 -16.90 -50.20 15.18
C ALA A 110 -16.86 -50.31 13.64
N ALA A 111 -17.90 -49.84 12.94
CA ALA A 111 -17.92 -49.79 11.48
C ALA A 111 -16.85 -48.84 10.92
N SER A 112 -16.61 -47.70 11.57
CA SER A 112 -15.56 -46.75 11.19
C SER A 112 -14.15 -47.33 11.39
N ALA A 113 -13.92 -48.12 12.45
CA ALA A 113 -12.65 -48.81 12.68
C ALA A 113 -12.39 -49.87 11.59
N ALA A 114 -13.38 -50.73 11.32
CA ALA A 114 -13.27 -51.74 10.27
C ALA A 114 -13.06 -51.12 8.86
N ALA A 115 -13.64 -49.95 8.59
CA ALA A 115 -13.41 -49.21 7.36
C ALA A 115 -11.98 -48.64 7.26
N ALA A 116 -11.38 -48.24 8.39
CA ALA A 116 -10.00 -47.75 8.44
C ALA A 116 -8.98 -48.88 8.23
N ASP A 117 -9.16 -50.04 8.87
CA ASP A 117 -8.32 -51.22 8.64
C ASP A 117 -8.41 -51.72 7.20
N ALA A 118 -9.63 -51.78 6.63
CA ALA A 118 -9.84 -52.13 5.22
C ALA A 118 -9.24 -51.09 4.24
N ALA A 119 -9.05 -49.83 4.65
CA ALA A 119 -8.32 -48.83 3.87
C ALA A 119 -6.79 -49.03 3.97
N LEU A 120 -6.28 -49.39 5.15
CA LEU A 120 -4.88 -49.73 5.38
C LEU A 120 -4.44 -50.98 4.58
N GLU A 121 -5.23 -52.04 4.55
CA GLU A 121 -4.94 -53.22 3.73
C GLU A 121 -4.95 -52.90 2.22
N ARG A 122 -5.88 -52.04 1.76
CA ARG A 122 -5.90 -51.57 0.36
C ARG A 122 -4.66 -50.76 0.00
N LEU A 123 -4.17 -49.90 0.92
CA LEU A 123 -2.94 -49.14 0.73
C LEU A 123 -1.70 -50.05 0.72
N ALA A 124 -1.66 -51.09 1.56
CA ALA A 124 -0.57 -52.07 1.57
C ALA A 124 -0.53 -52.94 0.30
N GLY A 125 -1.68 -53.20 -0.33
CA GLY A 125 -1.79 -53.95 -1.59
C GLY A 125 -1.54 -53.13 -2.86
N GLN A 126 -1.49 -51.81 -2.78
CA GLN A 126 -1.24 -50.94 -3.95
C GLN A 126 0.24 -50.78 -4.22
N HIS A 127 0.70 -51.30 -5.37
CA HIS A 127 1.97 -50.88 -5.95
C HIS A 127 1.90 -49.39 -6.30
N LEU A 128 2.52 -48.54 -5.47
CA LEU A 128 2.65 -47.09 -5.66
C LEU A 128 3.61 -46.76 -6.82
N VAL A 129 3.25 -47.17 -8.03
CA VAL A 129 3.83 -46.66 -9.28
C VAL A 129 3.15 -45.31 -9.56
N PRO A 130 3.90 -44.19 -9.64
CA PRO A 130 3.30 -42.91 -10.02
C PRO A 130 2.75 -43.00 -11.46
N THR A 131 1.45 -42.81 -11.62
CA THR A 131 0.77 -42.68 -12.93
C THR A 131 1.01 -41.31 -13.59
N ASP A 132 1.74 -40.42 -12.93
CA ASP A 132 2.14 -39.13 -13.45
C ASP A 132 3.27 -39.28 -14.50
N ALA A 133 2.96 -38.99 -15.77
CA ALA A 133 3.96 -39.05 -16.84
C ALA A 133 5.15 -38.12 -16.56
N ILE A 134 4.94 -36.94 -15.95
CA ILE A 134 6.00 -36.00 -15.59
C ILE A 134 6.92 -36.57 -14.49
N ALA A 135 6.41 -37.40 -13.59
CA ALA A 135 7.25 -38.12 -12.64
C ALA A 135 8.13 -39.16 -13.38
N THR A 136 7.56 -39.90 -14.34
CA THR A 136 8.28 -40.96 -15.09
C THR A 136 9.20 -40.47 -16.20
N LEU A 137 9.01 -39.25 -16.73
CA LEU A 137 9.80 -38.70 -17.84
C LEU A 137 11.31 -38.76 -17.54
N PRO A 138 12.16 -39.30 -18.43
CA PRO A 138 13.61 -39.22 -18.30
C PRO A 138 14.09 -37.78 -18.07
N ARG A 139 15.14 -37.61 -17.26
CA ARG A 139 15.69 -36.27 -16.98
C ARG A 139 16.20 -35.62 -18.28
N GLY A 140 15.73 -34.40 -18.55
CA GLY A 140 16.05 -33.66 -19.78
C GLY A 140 15.03 -33.83 -20.91
N GLN A 141 14.09 -34.77 -20.82
CA GLN A 141 12.93 -34.84 -21.71
C GLN A 141 11.77 -33.96 -21.21
N SER A 142 10.86 -33.66 -22.12
CA SER A 142 9.69 -32.80 -21.94
C SER A 142 8.52 -33.27 -22.82
N LEU A 143 7.32 -32.87 -22.44
CA LEU A 143 6.18 -32.78 -23.35
C LEU A 143 6.14 -31.36 -23.91
N ARG A 144 5.81 -31.21 -25.20
CA ARG A 144 5.75 -29.92 -25.90
C ARG A 144 4.55 -29.88 -26.82
N GLN A 145 3.80 -28.80 -26.74
CA GLN A 145 2.75 -28.45 -27.70
C GLN A 145 3.04 -27.07 -28.28
N GLU A 146 2.69 -26.85 -29.55
CA GLU A 146 2.79 -25.53 -30.18
C GLU A 146 1.39 -24.99 -30.47
N GLY A 147 1.27 -23.67 -30.39
CA GLY A 147 0.12 -22.89 -30.82
C GLY A 147 0.57 -21.71 -31.68
N GLU A 148 -0.35 -21.11 -32.43
CA GLU A 148 -0.06 -19.95 -33.26
C GLU A 148 -0.74 -18.70 -32.68
N PHE A 149 0.01 -17.60 -32.59
CA PHE A 149 -0.51 -16.30 -32.20
C PHE A 149 0.00 -15.25 -33.19
N GLN A 150 -0.89 -14.72 -34.03
CA GLN A 150 -0.57 -13.69 -35.04
C GLN A 150 0.62 -14.07 -35.96
N GLY A 151 0.69 -15.33 -36.41
CA GLY A 151 1.78 -15.84 -37.26
C GLY A 151 3.07 -16.22 -36.51
N GLN A 152 3.13 -16.04 -35.19
CA GLN A 152 4.24 -16.46 -34.34
C GLN A 152 3.92 -17.80 -33.66
N SER A 153 4.84 -18.79 -33.74
CA SER A 153 4.72 -20.03 -32.94
C SER A 153 5.02 -19.75 -31.47
N TRP A 154 4.10 -20.16 -30.61
CA TRP A 154 4.22 -20.18 -29.15
C TRP A 154 4.36 -21.64 -28.70
N ALA A 155 5.52 -21.97 -28.12
CA ALA A 155 5.82 -23.31 -27.63
C ALA A 155 5.56 -23.42 -26.13
N PHE A 156 4.70 -24.35 -25.74
CA PHE A 156 4.38 -24.71 -24.36
C PHE A 156 5.14 -25.99 -23.99
N GLU A 157 6.02 -25.96 -23.00
CA GLU A 157 6.90 -27.07 -22.60
C GLU A 157 6.70 -27.44 -21.11
N THR A 158 6.48 -28.72 -20.80
CA THR A 158 6.41 -29.23 -19.40
C THR A 158 7.26 -30.47 -19.17
N GLY A 159 7.42 -30.88 -17.90
CA GLY A 159 8.12 -32.12 -17.49
C GLY A 159 9.65 -32.05 -17.37
N LYS A 160 10.27 -30.98 -17.87
CA LYS A 160 11.73 -30.77 -17.88
C LYS A 160 12.22 -29.89 -16.73
N MET A 161 11.46 -28.86 -16.36
CA MET A 161 11.78 -27.90 -15.30
C MET A 161 10.73 -27.92 -14.19
N ALA A 162 11.09 -27.43 -13.00
CA ALA A 162 10.20 -27.31 -11.83
C ALA A 162 9.42 -28.59 -11.43
N ARG A 163 9.97 -29.79 -11.71
CA ARG A 163 9.33 -31.12 -11.54
C ARG A 163 8.88 -31.52 -10.11
N LEU A 164 9.03 -30.64 -9.13
CA LEU A 164 8.53 -30.82 -7.75
C LEU A 164 7.29 -29.96 -7.46
N ALA A 165 6.89 -29.09 -8.38
CA ALA A 165 5.64 -28.34 -8.30
C ALA A 165 4.44 -29.26 -8.55
N ASN A 166 3.23 -28.82 -8.17
CA ASN A 166 2.01 -29.53 -8.52
C ASN A 166 1.77 -29.53 -10.03
N GLY A 167 2.15 -28.45 -10.72
CA GLY A 167 2.32 -28.43 -12.16
C GLY A 167 3.23 -27.27 -12.58
N SER A 168 3.78 -27.35 -13.78
CA SER A 168 4.66 -26.31 -14.33
C SER A 168 4.57 -26.25 -15.86
N CYS A 169 4.84 -25.08 -16.43
CA CYS A 169 4.96 -24.91 -17.87
C CYS A 169 5.93 -23.75 -18.16
N MET A 170 6.83 -23.94 -19.11
CA MET A 170 7.51 -22.84 -19.78
C MET A 170 6.78 -22.52 -21.07
N VAL A 171 6.50 -21.24 -21.32
CA VAL A 171 6.05 -20.74 -22.63
C VAL A 171 7.18 -19.96 -23.26
N GLN A 172 7.48 -20.25 -24.52
CA GLN A 172 8.47 -19.55 -25.33
C GLN A 172 7.84 -19.03 -26.62
N ALA A 173 8.10 -17.77 -26.94
CA ALA A 173 7.74 -17.12 -28.20
C ALA A 173 8.95 -16.31 -28.67
N GLY A 174 9.52 -16.66 -29.83
CA GLY A 174 10.82 -16.16 -30.26
C GLY A 174 11.92 -16.41 -29.21
N GLY A 175 12.66 -15.36 -28.84
CA GLY A 175 13.63 -15.36 -27.75
C GLY A 175 13.07 -15.03 -26.37
N THR A 176 11.81 -14.59 -26.25
CA THR A 176 11.14 -14.42 -24.94
C THR A 176 10.72 -15.78 -24.38
N SER A 177 10.96 -16.02 -23.09
CA SER A 177 10.48 -17.20 -22.37
C SER A 177 10.11 -16.92 -20.92
N VAL A 178 8.99 -17.51 -20.48
CA VAL A 178 8.44 -17.38 -19.12
C VAL A 178 8.16 -18.76 -18.55
N LEU A 179 8.66 -19.04 -17.34
CA LEU A 179 8.39 -20.27 -16.60
C LEU A 179 7.38 -19.99 -15.48
N ALA A 180 6.26 -20.69 -15.52
CA ALA A 180 5.28 -20.73 -14.44
C ALA A 180 5.35 -22.07 -13.68
N ALA A 181 5.18 -22.02 -12.37
CA ALA A 181 5.05 -23.19 -11.50
C ALA A 181 3.93 -22.98 -10.47
N ALA A 182 3.01 -23.93 -10.38
CA ALA A 182 1.89 -23.93 -9.44
C ALA A 182 2.13 -24.95 -8.32
N THR A 183 1.85 -24.57 -7.08
CA THR A 183 1.99 -25.40 -5.88
C THR A 183 0.78 -25.24 -4.99
N ALA A 184 0.41 -26.29 -4.25
CA ALA A 184 -0.58 -26.22 -3.20
C ALA A 184 -0.06 -26.87 -1.91
N GLN A 185 -0.55 -26.41 -0.77
CA GLN A 185 -0.33 -27.09 0.50
C GLN A 185 -0.98 -28.49 0.49
N ALA A 186 -0.47 -29.39 1.35
CA ALA A 186 -1.27 -30.54 1.77
C ALA A 186 -2.54 -30.05 2.48
N ALA A 187 -3.65 -30.79 2.36
CA ALA A 187 -4.90 -30.41 2.99
C ALA A 187 -4.73 -30.30 4.53
N PRO A 188 -5.05 -29.14 5.14
CA PRO A 188 -4.92 -28.97 6.59
C PRO A 188 -5.93 -29.85 7.33
N TRP A 189 -5.52 -30.35 8.50
CA TRP A 189 -6.35 -31.24 9.32
C TRP A 189 -7.54 -30.50 9.96
N SER A 190 -7.38 -29.19 10.22
CA SER A 190 -8.49 -28.30 10.57
C SER A 190 -9.08 -27.65 9.32
N ARG A 191 -10.40 -27.76 9.16
CA ARG A 191 -11.15 -26.98 8.16
C ARG A 191 -11.13 -25.51 8.58
N ARG A 192 -10.23 -24.72 7.97
CA ARG A 192 -10.35 -23.26 7.95
C ARG A 192 -11.69 -22.85 7.33
N ASP A 193 -12.22 -21.70 7.70
CA ASP A 193 -13.47 -21.12 7.18
C ASP A 193 -13.32 -20.65 5.72
N ALA A 194 -13.15 -21.62 4.82
CA ALA A 194 -12.63 -21.44 3.46
C ALA A 194 -13.65 -20.88 2.45
N TYR A 195 -14.35 -19.82 2.85
CA TYR A 195 -15.14 -18.97 1.95
C TYR A 195 -14.27 -17.98 1.15
N GLN A 196 -12.95 -18.00 1.36
CA GLN A 196 -11.95 -17.28 0.58
C GLN A 196 -10.77 -18.23 0.32
N LEU A 197 -10.50 -18.49 -0.97
CA LEU A 197 -9.29 -19.20 -1.38
C LEU A 197 -8.07 -18.29 -1.17
N GLN A 198 -7.15 -18.73 -0.32
CA GLN A 198 -5.79 -18.18 -0.30
C GLN A 198 -5.06 -18.69 -1.54
N PHE A 199 -5.11 -17.88 -2.59
CA PHE A 199 -4.30 -18.03 -3.79
C PHE A 199 -3.33 -16.86 -3.82
N GLU A 200 -2.03 -17.12 -3.96
CA GLU A 200 -1.03 -16.08 -4.12
C GLU A 200 -0.33 -16.21 -5.48
N VAL A 201 -0.10 -15.06 -6.11
CA VAL A 201 0.73 -14.96 -7.32
C VAL A 201 1.95 -14.11 -7.03
N GLU A 202 3.11 -14.61 -7.46
CA GLU A 202 4.36 -13.87 -7.60
C GLU A 202 4.76 -13.89 -9.08
N TYR A 203 4.96 -12.71 -9.68
CA TYR A 203 5.58 -12.54 -11.00
C TYR A 203 6.91 -11.82 -10.78
N ARG A 204 8.01 -12.34 -11.36
CA ARG A 204 9.36 -11.77 -11.23
C ARG A 204 10.05 -11.54 -12.57
N GLU A 205 10.59 -10.35 -12.71
CA GLU A 205 11.52 -9.96 -13.77
C GLU A 205 12.95 -9.92 -13.22
N LYS A 206 13.86 -10.63 -13.89
CA LYS A 206 15.28 -10.66 -13.53
C LYS A 206 16.07 -10.02 -14.64
N LEU A 207 17.00 -9.13 -14.33
CA LEU A 207 17.74 -8.38 -15.36
C LEU A 207 18.68 -9.31 -16.16
N CYS A 208 18.99 -10.50 -15.64
CA CYS A 208 19.67 -11.54 -16.41
C CYS A 208 18.86 -12.06 -17.62
N ALA A 209 17.52 -11.91 -17.64
CA ALA A 209 16.68 -12.27 -18.79
C ALA A 209 16.95 -11.39 -20.04
N VAL A 210 17.56 -10.22 -19.84
CA VAL A 210 18.08 -9.32 -20.90
C VAL A 210 19.61 -9.17 -20.82
N GLY A 211 20.30 -10.10 -20.15
CA GLY A 211 21.77 -10.14 -20.03
C GLY A 211 22.40 -9.03 -19.17
N ARG A 212 21.62 -8.34 -18.32
CA ARG A 212 22.07 -7.19 -17.51
C ARG A 212 22.27 -7.57 -16.03
N ILE A 213 23.15 -6.84 -15.35
CA ILE A 213 23.34 -6.91 -13.89
C ILE A 213 22.55 -5.77 -13.24
N PRO A 214 21.80 -5.99 -12.14
CA PRO A 214 21.08 -4.94 -11.44
C PRO A 214 21.94 -3.74 -11.05
N SER A 215 21.41 -2.53 -11.23
CA SER A 215 22.05 -1.26 -10.83
C SER A 215 22.19 -1.13 -9.31
N THR A 216 21.36 -1.83 -8.54
CA THR A 216 21.30 -1.84 -7.07
C THR A 216 22.68 -2.03 -6.40
N TYR A 217 22.81 -1.55 -5.15
CA TYR A 217 24.06 -1.68 -4.38
C TYR A 217 24.56 -3.13 -4.29
N ASN A 218 23.65 -4.07 -3.98
CA ASN A 218 23.93 -5.50 -3.84
C ASN A 218 24.02 -6.29 -5.17
N LYS A 219 23.87 -5.63 -6.33
CA LYS A 219 23.86 -6.28 -7.67
C LYS A 219 22.88 -7.45 -7.80
N ARG A 220 21.73 -7.29 -7.14
CA ARG A 220 20.62 -8.26 -7.06
C ARG A 220 19.28 -7.52 -7.12
N GLU A 221 18.28 -8.17 -7.70
CA GLU A 221 16.88 -7.74 -7.67
C GLU A 221 16.39 -7.62 -6.21
N GLY A 222 15.66 -6.54 -5.91
CA GLY A 222 15.14 -6.26 -4.58
C GLY A 222 13.69 -6.74 -4.37
N ALA A 223 12.96 -5.98 -3.54
CA ALA A 223 11.50 -6.10 -3.44
C ALA A 223 10.84 -5.98 -4.82
N ALA A 224 9.62 -6.49 -4.94
CA ALA A 224 8.87 -6.46 -6.19
C ALA A 224 8.61 -5.00 -6.63
N LYS A 225 8.94 -4.68 -7.88
CA LYS A 225 8.64 -3.38 -8.50
C LYS A 225 7.14 -3.23 -8.71
N GLU A 226 6.70 -1.99 -8.91
CA GLU A 226 5.30 -1.66 -9.23
C GLU A 226 4.76 -2.52 -10.40
N HIS A 227 5.50 -2.58 -11.51
CA HIS A 227 5.16 -3.43 -12.66
C HIS A 227 5.02 -4.91 -12.31
N GLU A 228 5.95 -5.45 -11.51
CA GLU A 228 5.92 -6.87 -11.09
C GLU A 228 4.67 -7.20 -10.26
N VAL A 229 4.26 -6.28 -9.37
CA VAL A 229 3.04 -6.42 -8.57
C VAL A 229 1.78 -6.27 -9.42
N LEU A 230 1.79 -5.40 -10.43
CA LEU A 230 0.66 -5.23 -11.37
C LEU A 230 0.46 -6.45 -12.28
N ALA A 231 1.55 -7.00 -12.84
CA ALA A 231 1.53 -8.25 -13.61
C ALA A 231 1.03 -9.43 -12.75
N ALA A 232 1.55 -9.58 -11.52
CA ALA A 232 1.05 -10.59 -10.57
C ALA A 232 -0.45 -10.44 -10.30
N ARG A 233 -0.99 -9.21 -10.22
CA ARG A 233 -2.44 -8.97 -10.08
C ARG A 233 -3.23 -9.29 -11.35
N ARG A 234 -2.71 -9.06 -12.56
CA ARG A 234 -3.36 -9.45 -13.83
C ARG A 234 -3.50 -10.96 -13.93
N ILE A 235 -2.43 -11.68 -13.62
CA ILE A 235 -2.40 -13.15 -13.56
C ILE A 235 -3.36 -13.67 -12.49
N ASP A 236 -3.36 -13.11 -11.28
CA ASP A 236 -4.31 -13.47 -10.21
C ASP A 236 -5.76 -13.32 -10.67
N ARG A 237 -6.12 -12.15 -11.21
CA ARG A 237 -7.48 -11.84 -11.69
C ARG A 237 -7.93 -12.73 -12.85
N ALA A 238 -7.02 -13.15 -13.73
CA ALA A 238 -7.34 -14.04 -14.84
C ALA A 238 -7.61 -15.49 -14.41
N LEU A 239 -6.92 -15.97 -13.35
CA LEU A 239 -6.93 -17.37 -12.92
C LEU A 239 -7.83 -17.66 -11.71
N ARG A 240 -7.89 -16.73 -10.74
CA ARG A 240 -8.65 -16.85 -9.48
C ARG A 240 -10.12 -17.22 -9.69
N PRO A 241 -10.85 -16.65 -10.67
CA PRO A 241 -12.27 -16.99 -10.87
C PRO A 241 -12.47 -18.46 -11.24
N LEU A 242 -11.47 -19.10 -11.88
CA LEU A 242 -11.59 -20.47 -12.38
C LEU A 242 -11.29 -21.55 -11.31
N PHE A 243 -10.99 -21.17 -10.06
CA PHE A 243 -10.98 -22.12 -8.95
C PHE A 243 -12.39 -22.35 -8.38
N PRO A 244 -12.75 -23.58 -7.99
CA PRO A 244 -13.99 -23.83 -7.26
C PRO A 244 -13.98 -23.15 -5.89
N ARG A 245 -15.15 -22.66 -5.46
CA ARG A 245 -15.35 -22.06 -4.13
C ARG A 245 -15.29 -23.17 -3.07
N GLY A 246 -14.75 -22.86 -1.88
CA GLY A 246 -14.64 -23.83 -0.79
C GLY A 246 -13.37 -24.70 -0.77
N LEU A 247 -12.32 -24.36 -1.53
CA LEU A 247 -11.09 -25.16 -1.51
C LEU A 247 -10.42 -25.16 -0.11
N PRO A 248 -10.06 -26.34 0.44
CA PRO A 248 -9.59 -26.45 1.82
C PRO A 248 -8.10 -26.15 2.01
N PHE A 249 -7.33 -25.98 0.94
CA PHE A 249 -5.88 -25.74 0.96
C PHE A 249 -5.50 -24.42 0.27
N ASP A 250 -4.40 -23.82 0.71
CA ASP A 250 -3.82 -22.65 0.05
C ASP A 250 -3.03 -23.07 -1.19
N ALA A 251 -3.02 -22.21 -2.22
CA ALA A 251 -2.29 -22.40 -3.45
C ALA A 251 -1.40 -21.19 -3.78
N ALA A 252 -0.26 -21.42 -4.42
CA ALA A 252 0.68 -20.39 -4.82
C ALA A 252 1.19 -20.65 -6.25
N LEU A 253 1.39 -19.56 -7.00
CA LEU A 253 1.84 -19.55 -8.38
C LEU A 253 3.03 -18.62 -8.55
N PHE A 254 4.10 -19.13 -9.15
CA PHE A 254 5.35 -18.40 -9.37
C PHE A 254 5.63 -18.29 -10.87
N ALA A 255 5.50 -17.09 -11.43
CA ALA A 255 5.86 -16.75 -12.81
C ALA A 255 7.22 -16.04 -12.85
N ASN A 256 8.15 -16.56 -13.64
CA ASN A 256 9.51 -16.02 -13.78
C ASN A 256 9.82 -15.78 -15.25
N VAL A 257 10.15 -14.55 -15.62
CA VAL A 257 10.72 -14.27 -16.95
C VAL A 257 12.16 -14.81 -16.97
N LEU A 258 12.46 -15.71 -17.90
CA LEU A 258 13.77 -16.36 -18.03
C LEU A 258 14.62 -15.73 -19.13
N SER A 259 13.98 -15.28 -20.21
CA SER A 259 14.58 -14.49 -21.29
C SER A 259 13.55 -13.54 -21.88
N ALA A 260 13.98 -12.41 -22.42
CA ALA A 260 13.10 -11.51 -23.18
C ALA A 260 13.88 -10.82 -24.30
N ASP A 261 13.37 -10.89 -25.54
CA ASP A 261 14.01 -10.32 -26.74
C ASP A 261 13.18 -9.22 -27.42
N GLY A 262 11.94 -8.99 -26.95
CA GLY A 262 11.00 -8.03 -27.53
C GLY A 262 10.10 -8.59 -28.64
N SER A 263 10.23 -9.88 -28.98
CA SER A 263 9.33 -10.54 -29.95
C SER A 263 7.96 -10.93 -29.38
N ALA A 264 7.81 -10.92 -28.05
CA ALA A 264 6.55 -11.16 -27.35
C ALA A 264 6.55 -10.52 -25.95
N ASP A 265 5.36 -10.18 -25.45
CA ASP A 265 5.14 -9.55 -24.14
C ASP A 265 5.13 -10.58 -22.99
N PRO A 266 6.08 -10.51 -22.03
CA PRO A 266 6.16 -11.45 -20.90
C PRO A 266 4.93 -11.46 -19.97
N ASP A 267 4.21 -10.33 -19.81
CA ASP A 267 3.01 -10.22 -18.97
C ASP A 267 1.87 -11.07 -19.56
N VAL A 268 1.66 -10.96 -20.88
CA VAL A 268 0.68 -11.78 -21.63
C VAL A 268 1.07 -13.26 -21.61
N MET A 269 2.35 -13.57 -21.87
CA MET A 269 2.86 -14.94 -21.85
C MET A 269 2.72 -15.59 -20.47
N ALA A 270 2.90 -14.84 -19.38
CA ALA A 270 2.81 -15.35 -18.02
C ALA A 270 1.40 -15.87 -17.67
N ILE A 271 0.34 -15.26 -18.19
CA ILE A 271 -1.04 -15.74 -17.98
C ILE A 271 -1.23 -17.11 -18.63
N SER A 272 -0.85 -17.27 -19.90
CA SER A 272 -0.95 -18.54 -20.63
C SER A 272 -0.01 -19.62 -20.06
N ALA A 273 1.18 -19.24 -19.59
CA ALA A 273 2.10 -20.15 -18.91
C ALA A 273 1.54 -20.65 -17.57
N ALA A 274 0.95 -19.75 -16.78
CA ALA A 274 0.35 -20.08 -15.50
C ALA A 274 -0.90 -20.96 -15.63
N SER A 275 -1.74 -20.67 -16.62
CA SER A 275 -2.87 -21.53 -16.99
C SER A 275 -2.38 -22.93 -17.39
N ALA A 276 -1.41 -23.04 -18.29
CA ALA A 276 -0.83 -24.33 -18.68
C ALA A 276 -0.19 -25.07 -17.49
N ALA A 277 0.46 -24.36 -16.57
CA ALA A 277 1.01 -24.94 -15.34
C ALA A 277 -0.07 -25.48 -14.39
N LEU A 278 -1.24 -24.84 -14.31
CA LEU A 278 -2.40 -25.34 -13.56
C LEU A 278 -3.09 -26.52 -14.27
N MET A 279 -3.24 -26.47 -15.60
CA MET A 279 -3.79 -27.58 -16.39
C MET A 279 -2.91 -28.84 -16.33
N CYS A 280 -1.58 -28.69 -16.27
CA CYS A 280 -0.63 -29.79 -16.08
C CYS A 280 -0.46 -30.19 -14.60
N SER A 281 -1.40 -29.84 -13.73
CA SER A 281 -1.36 -30.14 -12.29
C SER A 281 -2.48 -31.08 -11.86
N ASP A 282 -2.40 -31.58 -10.61
CA ASP A 282 -3.50 -32.32 -9.98
C ASP A 282 -4.51 -31.40 -9.25
N LEU A 283 -4.43 -30.08 -9.41
CA LEU A 283 -5.31 -29.14 -8.71
C LEU A 283 -6.67 -28.99 -9.43
N PRO A 284 -7.80 -28.95 -8.70
CA PRO A 284 -9.11 -28.72 -9.30
C PRO A 284 -9.25 -27.25 -9.75
N TRP A 285 -9.19 -27.05 -11.06
CA TRP A 285 -9.23 -25.74 -11.70
C TRP A 285 -9.93 -25.82 -13.06
N ALA A 286 -10.77 -24.84 -13.39
CA ALA A 286 -11.71 -24.87 -14.51
C ALA A 286 -11.24 -24.03 -15.72
N GLY A 287 -9.96 -24.15 -16.07
CA GLY A 287 -9.38 -23.58 -17.29
C GLY A 287 -9.43 -24.52 -18.50
N PRO A 288 -8.64 -24.26 -19.56
CA PRO A 288 -7.58 -23.24 -19.62
C PRO A 288 -8.12 -21.81 -19.79
N VAL A 289 -7.26 -20.84 -19.51
CA VAL A 289 -7.42 -19.43 -19.91
C VAL A 289 -6.18 -18.99 -20.69
N ALA A 290 -6.33 -18.03 -21.57
CA ALA A 290 -5.23 -17.37 -22.24
C ALA A 290 -5.47 -15.85 -22.24
N ALA A 291 -4.43 -15.08 -22.55
CA ALA A 291 -4.55 -13.64 -22.70
C ALA A 291 -4.01 -13.16 -24.05
N ALA A 292 -4.53 -12.03 -24.50
CA ALA A 292 -4.00 -11.27 -25.63
C ALA A 292 -3.98 -9.78 -25.27
N ARG A 293 -2.92 -9.09 -25.71
CA ARG A 293 -2.89 -7.63 -25.76
C ARG A 293 -3.19 -7.18 -27.19
N VAL A 294 -4.00 -6.14 -27.32
CA VAL A 294 -4.27 -5.43 -28.57
C VAL A 294 -4.00 -3.94 -28.38
N ALA A 295 -3.66 -3.26 -29.46
CA ALA A 295 -3.56 -1.81 -29.51
C ALA A 295 -4.35 -1.24 -30.70
N VAL A 296 -4.88 -0.03 -30.55
CA VAL A 296 -5.34 0.79 -31.66
C VAL A 296 -4.34 1.93 -31.84
N LEU A 297 -3.67 1.97 -32.99
CA LEU A 297 -2.67 2.99 -33.30
C LEU A 297 -3.32 4.32 -33.73
N PRO A 298 -2.59 5.45 -33.67
CA PRO A 298 -3.07 6.73 -34.18
C PRO A 298 -3.48 6.61 -35.65
N GLY A 299 -4.73 6.97 -35.96
CA GLY A 299 -5.35 6.75 -37.28
C GLY A 299 -6.32 5.56 -37.34
N GLY A 300 -6.41 4.73 -36.29
CA GLY A 300 -7.43 3.68 -36.16
C GLY A 300 -7.04 2.31 -36.73
N GLU A 301 -5.75 2.04 -36.93
CA GLU A 301 -5.24 0.69 -37.23
C GLU A 301 -5.27 -0.17 -35.95
N LEU A 302 -5.83 -1.39 -36.05
CA LEU A 302 -5.93 -2.34 -34.94
C LEU A 302 -4.82 -3.39 -35.05
N VAL A 303 -4.00 -3.52 -34.02
CA VAL A 303 -2.87 -4.46 -33.93
C VAL A 303 -3.08 -5.42 -32.77
N VAL A 304 -2.94 -6.72 -33.02
CA VAL A 304 -2.91 -7.76 -31.99
C VAL A 304 -1.46 -8.16 -31.73
N GLY A 305 -1.08 -8.35 -30.47
CA GLY A 305 0.33 -8.57 -30.07
C GLY A 305 1.26 -7.37 -30.33
N PRO A 306 0.88 -6.12 -29.96
CA PRO A 306 1.68 -4.94 -30.26
C PRO A 306 3.03 -4.95 -29.55
N SER A 307 4.09 -4.61 -30.29
CA SER A 307 5.43 -4.35 -29.73
C SER A 307 5.43 -3.16 -28.76
N VAL A 308 6.48 -3.03 -27.93
CA VAL A 308 6.59 -1.95 -26.92
C VAL A 308 6.38 -0.57 -27.54
N ALA A 309 7.08 -0.26 -28.64
CA ALA A 309 6.93 1.02 -29.34
C ALA A 309 5.54 1.24 -29.95
N GLN A 310 4.82 0.17 -30.32
CA GLN A 310 3.41 0.27 -30.75
C GLN A 310 2.47 0.53 -29.58
N GLN A 311 2.74 -0.02 -28.39
CA GLN A 311 1.98 0.26 -27.16
C GLN A 311 2.19 1.70 -26.67
N GLU A 312 3.44 2.18 -26.69
CA GLU A 312 3.80 3.57 -26.34
C GLU A 312 3.17 4.60 -27.29
N ALA A 313 3.04 4.26 -28.57
CA ALA A 313 2.40 5.11 -29.57
C ALA A 313 0.86 4.97 -29.60
N ALA A 314 0.26 4.01 -28.89
CA ALA A 314 -1.12 3.62 -29.08
C ALA A 314 -2.13 4.69 -28.61
N ALA A 315 -3.24 4.79 -29.32
CA ALA A 315 -4.45 5.48 -28.87
C ALA A 315 -5.30 4.60 -27.93
N LEU A 316 -5.26 3.28 -28.06
CA LEU A 316 -5.83 2.32 -27.10
C LEU A 316 -4.80 1.22 -26.84
N THR A 317 -4.59 0.81 -25.59
CA THR A 317 -3.92 -0.47 -25.26
C THR A 317 -4.85 -1.27 -24.34
N LEU A 318 -5.17 -2.51 -24.74
CA LEU A 318 -6.17 -3.36 -24.08
C LEU A 318 -5.61 -4.77 -23.90
N LEU A 319 -5.56 -5.24 -22.65
CA LEU A 319 -5.23 -6.61 -22.26
C LEU A 319 -6.52 -7.33 -21.84
N VAL A 320 -6.83 -8.46 -22.46
CA VAL A 320 -7.99 -9.29 -22.12
C VAL A 320 -7.55 -10.74 -21.92
N ALA A 321 -8.14 -11.40 -20.92
CA ALA A 321 -8.01 -12.84 -20.69
C ALA A 321 -9.34 -13.55 -20.85
N ALA A 322 -9.34 -14.66 -21.59
CA ALA A 322 -10.53 -15.42 -21.95
C ALA A 322 -10.29 -16.93 -21.92
N THR A 323 -11.34 -17.67 -21.56
CA THR A 323 -11.51 -19.10 -21.85
C THR A 323 -12.09 -19.25 -23.26
N ALA A 324 -12.31 -20.50 -23.70
CA ALA A 324 -12.88 -20.79 -25.02
C ALA A 324 -14.21 -20.07 -25.34
N GLU A 325 -14.98 -19.63 -24.34
CA GLU A 325 -16.30 -19.00 -24.54
C GLU A 325 -16.54 -17.70 -23.73
N ARG A 326 -15.72 -17.40 -22.72
CA ARG A 326 -16.00 -16.36 -21.71
C ARG A 326 -14.76 -15.56 -21.32
N VAL A 327 -14.95 -14.29 -21.00
CA VAL A 327 -13.91 -13.38 -20.48
C VAL A 327 -13.74 -13.59 -18.96
N THR A 328 -12.52 -13.60 -18.44
CA THR A 328 -12.25 -13.63 -16.98
C THR A 328 -11.66 -12.31 -16.46
N MET A 329 -10.93 -11.57 -17.30
CA MET A 329 -10.23 -10.35 -16.89
C MET A 329 -10.07 -9.39 -18.09
N LEU A 330 -10.21 -8.10 -17.83
CA LEU A 330 -9.93 -7.01 -18.78
C LEU A 330 -9.15 -5.91 -18.07
N GLU A 331 -8.20 -5.29 -18.76
CA GLU A 331 -7.53 -4.08 -18.31
C GLU A 331 -7.06 -3.25 -19.51
N ALA A 332 -7.49 -1.99 -19.60
CA ALA A 332 -7.23 -1.14 -20.76
C ALA A 332 -7.03 0.33 -20.40
N GLU A 333 -6.30 1.03 -21.26
CA GLU A 333 -6.11 2.50 -21.28
C GLU A 333 -6.42 3.06 -22.66
N GLY A 334 -6.86 4.32 -22.74
CA GLY A 334 -7.27 4.92 -24.00
C GLY A 334 -7.21 6.45 -24.05
N ALA A 335 -6.88 6.98 -25.23
CA ALA A 335 -6.92 8.38 -25.60
C ALA A 335 -8.36 8.88 -25.85
N GLN A 336 -9.25 8.71 -24.86
CA GLN A 336 -10.68 9.01 -24.93
C GLN A 336 -11.39 8.22 -26.06
N ILE A 337 -11.22 6.90 -26.05
CA ILE A 337 -11.58 6.02 -27.16
C ILE A 337 -13.11 5.77 -27.20
N PRO A 338 -13.80 6.05 -28.32
CA PRO A 338 -15.24 5.81 -28.44
C PRO A 338 -15.61 4.34 -28.16
N GLU A 339 -16.75 4.12 -27.52
CA GLU A 339 -17.21 2.79 -27.09
C GLU A 339 -17.26 1.77 -28.24
N ALA A 340 -17.62 2.19 -29.47
CA ALA A 340 -17.62 1.33 -30.65
C ALA A 340 -16.22 0.84 -31.06
N GLU A 341 -15.20 1.70 -30.92
CA GLU A 341 -13.81 1.35 -31.21
C GLU A 341 -13.24 0.45 -30.10
N PHE A 342 -13.60 0.74 -28.84
CA PHE A 342 -13.25 -0.11 -27.70
C PHE A 342 -13.82 -1.54 -27.86
N MET A 343 -15.08 -1.68 -28.28
CA MET A 343 -15.69 -2.99 -28.56
C MET A 343 -15.03 -3.71 -29.74
N ARG A 344 -14.62 -2.98 -30.80
CA ARG A 344 -13.89 -3.54 -31.94
C ARG A 344 -12.57 -4.17 -31.50
N ALA A 345 -11.80 -3.47 -30.68
CA ALA A 345 -10.54 -3.98 -30.11
C ALA A 345 -10.77 -5.15 -29.13
N LEU A 346 -11.77 -5.03 -28.24
CA LEU A 346 -12.11 -6.08 -27.27
C LEU A 346 -12.45 -7.42 -27.94
N ARG A 347 -13.25 -7.40 -29.01
CA ARG A 347 -13.61 -8.61 -29.78
C ARG A 347 -12.38 -9.32 -30.35
N ALA A 348 -11.50 -8.58 -31.04
CA ALA A 348 -10.27 -9.13 -31.60
C ALA A 348 -9.31 -9.66 -30.52
N GLY A 349 -9.26 -9.02 -29.35
CA GLY A 349 -8.48 -9.50 -28.20
C GLY A 349 -9.01 -10.82 -27.63
N VAL A 350 -10.33 -10.98 -27.52
CA VAL A 350 -10.95 -12.24 -27.05
C VAL A 350 -10.69 -13.38 -28.04
N GLU A 351 -10.90 -13.14 -29.34
CA GLU A 351 -10.62 -14.10 -30.41
C GLU A 351 -9.14 -14.54 -30.43
N ALA A 352 -8.22 -13.59 -30.33
CA ALA A 352 -6.78 -13.87 -30.30
C ALA A 352 -6.33 -14.60 -29.03
N ALA A 353 -6.95 -14.33 -27.88
CA ALA A 353 -6.70 -15.09 -26.65
C ALA A 353 -7.20 -16.54 -26.81
N GLN A 354 -8.40 -16.73 -27.37
CA GLN A 354 -9.02 -18.05 -27.53
C GLN A 354 -8.19 -19.02 -28.39
N ALA A 355 -7.46 -18.53 -29.39
CA ALA A 355 -6.52 -19.32 -30.18
C ALA A 355 -5.43 -20.04 -29.34
N LEU A 356 -5.05 -19.47 -28.19
CA LEU A 356 -4.04 -20.03 -27.28
C LEU A 356 -4.61 -20.95 -26.18
N VAL A 357 -5.92 -21.26 -26.19
CA VAL A 357 -6.56 -22.16 -25.20
C VAL A 357 -6.32 -23.64 -25.55
N GLU A 358 -6.53 -24.03 -26.81
CA GLU A 358 -6.42 -25.44 -27.24
C GLU A 358 -5.01 -26.05 -27.10
N PRO A 359 -3.89 -25.34 -27.40
CA PRO A 359 -2.53 -25.85 -27.15
C PRO A 359 -2.29 -26.25 -25.69
N GLN A 360 -2.88 -25.53 -24.74
CA GLN A 360 -2.75 -25.84 -23.31
C GLN A 360 -3.56 -27.09 -22.92
N ARG A 361 -4.76 -27.23 -23.51
CA ARG A 361 -5.62 -28.41 -23.32
C ARG A 361 -4.92 -29.68 -23.81
N LEU A 362 -4.38 -29.64 -25.02
CA LEU A 362 -3.62 -30.75 -25.63
C LEU A 362 -2.34 -31.10 -24.85
N LEU A 363 -1.61 -30.10 -24.33
CA LEU A 363 -0.42 -30.36 -23.50
C LEU A 363 -0.79 -31.06 -22.18
N ALA A 364 -1.89 -30.66 -21.55
CA ALA A 364 -2.36 -31.27 -20.31
C ALA A 364 -2.79 -32.73 -20.53
N GLU A 365 -3.51 -33.04 -21.62
CA GLU A 365 -3.87 -34.41 -22.00
C GLU A 365 -2.64 -35.33 -22.15
N GLN A 366 -1.54 -34.81 -22.71
CA GLN A 366 -0.27 -35.56 -22.84
C GLN A 366 0.37 -35.93 -21.49
N THR A 367 0.04 -35.24 -20.40
CA THR A 367 0.60 -35.56 -19.06
C THR A 367 -0.04 -36.81 -18.43
N GLY A 368 -1.23 -37.21 -18.87
CA GLY A 368 -2.03 -38.28 -18.26
C GLY A 368 -2.45 -38.04 -16.81
N ARG A 369 -2.20 -36.84 -16.25
CA ARG A 369 -2.39 -36.53 -14.82
C ARG A 369 -3.86 -36.22 -14.53
N SER A 370 -4.47 -36.99 -13.64
CA SER A 370 -5.84 -36.74 -13.18
C SER A 370 -5.87 -35.67 -12.10
N THR A 371 -6.92 -34.85 -12.09
CA THR A 371 -7.25 -33.96 -10.96
C THR A 371 -7.47 -34.77 -9.67
N ARG A 372 -7.01 -34.26 -8.53
CA ARG A 372 -7.30 -34.90 -7.23
C ARG A 372 -8.78 -34.70 -6.85
N THR A 373 -9.40 -35.73 -6.29
CA THR A 373 -10.70 -35.58 -5.59
C THR A 373 -10.55 -34.58 -4.43
N VAL A 374 -11.49 -33.65 -4.27
CA VAL A 374 -11.49 -32.69 -3.15
C VAL A 374 -12.89 -32.53 -2.57
N GLN A 375 -13.03 -32.80 -1.28
CA GLN A 375 -14.22 -32.38 -0.53
C GLN A 375 -14.16 -30.86 -0.31
N LEU A 376 -15.16 -30.13 -0.81
CA LEU A 376 -15.23 -28.69 -0.63
C LEU A 376 -15.71 -28.33 0.78
N SER A 377 -15.12 -27.28 1.35
CA SER A 377 -15.52 -26.66 2.60
C SER A 377 -16.74 -25.76 2.40
N GLY A 378 -17.78 -26.02 3.19
CA GLY A 378 -18.95 -25.17 3.35
C GLY A 378 -19.87 -25.72 4.43
N ALA A 379 -21.11 -25.25 4.57
CA ALA A 379 -21.98 -25.66 5.68
C ALA A 379 -22.51 -27.11 5.56
N ASP A 380 -22.73 -27.77 6.69
CA ASP A 380 -23.52 -29.01 6.73
C ASP A 380 -24.97 -28.75 6.25
N PRO A 381 -25.55 -29.56 5.32
CA PRO A 381 -26.88 -29.29 4.76
C PRO A 381 -28.07 -29.39 5.73
N ALA A 382 -27.92 -29.96 6.92
CA ALA A 382 -28.95 -29.91 7.97
C ALA A 382 -28.77 -28.65 8.83
N ALA A 383 -27.53 -28.34 9.21
CA ALA A 383 -27.20 -27.08 9.90
C ALA A 383 -27.62 -25.85 9.09
N ALA A 384 -27.36 -25.85 7.78
CA ALA A 384 -27.70 -24.74 6.88
C ALA A 384 -29.21 -24.49 6.77
N ARG A 385 -30.03 -25.55 6.69
CA ARG A 385 -31.50 -25.41 6.70
C ARG A 385 -31.99 -24.82 8.01
N ARG A 386 -31.55 -25.37 9.15
CA ARG A 386 -31.87 -24.88 10.49
C ARG A 386 -31.51 -23.39 10.69
N VAL A 387 -30.32 -22.97 10.27
CA VAL A 387 -29.89 -21.56 10.34
C VAL A 387 -30.74 -20.67 9.41
N THR A 388 -31.03 -21.13 8.20
CA THR A 388 -31.84 -20.37 7.22
C THR A 388 -33.25 -20.12 7.73
N GLU A 389 -33.94 -21.17 8.21
CA GLU A 389 -35.29 -21.07 8.80
C GLU A 389 -35.35 -20.08 9.98
N MET A 390 -34.29 -20.01 10.77
CA MET A 390 -34.21 -19.13 11.94
C MET A 390 -33.92 -17.65 11.62
N VAL A 391 -33.41 -17.32 10.42
CA VAL A 391 -32.86 -15.98 10.13
C VAL A 391 -33.31 -15.34 8.82
N ALA A 392 -33.78 -16.10 7.82
CA ALA A 392 -34.18 -15.57 6.51
C ALA A 392 -35.22 -14.43 6.60
N PRO A 393 -36.27 -14.49 7.45
CA PRO A 393 -37.21 -13.37 7.59
C PRO A 393 -36.56 -12.08 8.11
N ALA A 394 -35.54 -12.19 8.98
CA ALA A 394 -34.81 -11.03 9.49
C ALA A 394 -33.84 -10.48 8.44
N VAL A 395 -33.10 -11.35 7.73
CA VAL A 395 -32.21 -10.97 6.63
C VAL A 395 -33.00 -10.25 5.53
N GLU A 396 -34.14 -10.78 5.10
CA GLU A 396 -34.95 -10.12 4.07
C GLU A 396 -35.54 -8.79 4.55
N ALA A 397 -36.03 -8.69 5.79
CA ALA A 397 -36.51 -7.42 6.35
C ALA A 397 -35.40 -6.35 6.43
N ILE A 398 -34.16 -6.73 6.78
CA ILE A 398 -33.00 -5.82 6.81
C ILE A 398 -32.58 -5.40 5.39
N LEU A 399 -32.55 -6.34 4.43
CA LEU A 399 -32.16 -6.06 3.05
C LEU A 399 -33.23 -5.30 2.25
N ARG A 400 -34.50 -5.33 2.67
CA ARG A 400 -35.57 -4.48 2.13
C ARG A 400 -35.62 -3.08 2.74
N ASN A 401 -34.93 -2.82 3.85
CA ASN A 401 -34.96 -1.50 4.49
C ASN A 401 -33.93 -0.54 3.85
N ALA A 402 -34.40 0.22 2.85
CA ALA A 402 -33.60 1.20 2.12
C ALA A 402 -33.06 2.35 2.99
N GLU A 403 -33.73 2.67 4.11
CA GLU A 403 -33.33 3.73 5.04
C GLU A 403 -32.08 3.37 5.88
N LEU A 404 -31.59 2.13 5.82
CA LEU A 404 -30.39 1.72 6.53
C LEU A 404 -29.13 2.14 5.77
N SER A 405 -28.27 2.94 6.43
CA SER A 405 -26.89 3.13 6.01
C SER A 405 -26.10 1.81 5.96
N LYS A 406 -24.95 1.78 5.27
CA LYS A 406 -24.04 0.61 5.27
C LYS A 406 -23.74 0.13 6.69
N SER A 407 -23.42 1.05 7.60
CA SER A 407 -23.06 0.71 8.99
C SER A 407 -24.25 0.14 9.76
N ALA A 408 -25.43 0.77 9.68
CA ALA A 408 -26.64 0.28 10.33
C ALA A 408 -27.09 -1.09 9.76
N ARG A 409 -26.95 -1.29 8.45
CA ARG A 409 -27.25 -2.56 7.77
C ARG A 409 -26.30 -3.67 8.20
N ILE A 410 -25.00 -3.39 8.31
CA ILE A 410 -23.99 -4.35 8.82
C ILE A 410 -24.27 -4.69 10.29
N GLN A 411 -24.57 -3.69 11.13
CA GLN A 411 -24.91 -3.91 12.54
C GLN A 411 -26.16 -4.79 12.67
N ALA A 412 -27.26 -4.46 11.99
CA ALA A 412 -28.50 -5.24 12.05
C ALA A 412 -28.32 -6.69 11.57
N LEU A 413 -27.50 -6.92 10.53
CA LEU A 413 -27.14 -8.27 10.08
C LEU A 413 -26.32 -9.03 11.15
N GLN A 414 -25.36 -8.38 11.80
CA GLN A 414 -24.56 -8.97 12.88
C GLN A 414 -25.40 -9.27 14.13
N GLU A 415 -26.34 -8.39 14.50
CA GLU A 415 -27.31 -8.60 15.59
C GLU A 415 -28.26 -9.77 15.28
N ALA A 416 -28.76 -9.88 14.05
CA ALA A 416 -29.56 -11.02 13.62
C ALA A 416 -28.78 -12.35 13.71
N LYS A 417 -27.49 -12.34 13.31
CA LYS A 417 -26.59 -13.50 13.41
C LYS A 417 -26.33 -13.92 14.86
N GLU A 418 -26.07 -12.95 15.76
CA GLU A 418 -25.86 -13.21 17.18
C GLU A 418 -27.15 -13.70 17.88
N ALA A 419 -28.31 -13.14 17.54
CA ALA A 419 -29.60 -13.62 18.05
C ALA A 419 -29.91 -15.08 17.65
N VAL A 420 -29.46 -15.51 16.47
CA VAL A 420 -29.51 -16.93 16.05
C VAL A 420 -28.53 -17.77 16.85
N LEU A 421 -27.29 -17.31 17.00
CA LEU A 421 -26.26 -17.99 17.79
C LEU A 421 -26.70 -18.22 19.25
N GLN A 422 -27.35 -17.24 19.88
CA GLN A 422 -27.91 -17.35 21.22
C GLN A 422 -29.06 -18.37 21.28
N LYS A 423 -29.98 -18.37 20.30
CA LYS A 423 -31.05 -19.39 20.20
C LYS A 423 -30.48 -20.80 19.99
N LEU A 424 -29.42 -20.95 19.19
CA LEU A 424 -28.75 -22.24 18.97
C LEU A 424 -28.05 -22.74 20.24
N ARG A 425 -27.32 -21.87 20.95
CA ARG A 425 -26.73 -22.17 22.27
C ARG A 425 -27.81 -22.58 23.28
N ALA A 426 -28.88 -21.82 23.41
CA ALA A 426 -29.98 -22.08 24.35
C ALA A 426 -30.77 -23.38 24.05
N SER A 427 -30.77 -23.84 22.79
CA SER A 427 -31.41 -25.09 22.37
C SER A 427 -30.46 -26.28 22.27
N GLY A 428 -29.22 -26.17 22.78
CA GLY A 428 -28.18 -27.21 22.66
C GLY A 428 -27.74 -27.51 21.22
N GLY A 429 -28.17 -26.69 20.25
CA GLY A 429 -27.93 -26.88 18.83
C GLY A 429 -26.65 -26.23 18.29
N PHE A 430 -25.80 -25.68 19.16
CA PHE A 430 -24.51 -25.09 18.80
C PHE A 430 -23.35 -25.91 19.35
N ARG A 431 -22.28 -26.06 18.58
CA ARG A 431 -20.99 -26.60 19.05
C ARG A 431 -19.86 -25.62 18.77
N ALA A 432 -18.98 -25.42 19.76
CA ALA A 432 -17.81 -24.55 19.65
C ALA A 432 -16.65 -25.23 18.91
N ASP A 433 -16.54 -26.56 19.01
CA ASP A 433 -15.42 -27.31 18.45
C ASP A 433 -15.53 -27.48 16.93
N PHE A 434 -14.38 -27.40 16.25
CA PHE A 434 -14.26 -27.59 14.80
C PHE A 434 -14.56 -29.04 14.33
N ALA A 435 -14.67 -29.98 15.25
CA ALA A 435 -15.03 -31.38 15.00
C ALA A 435 -16.52 -31.52 14.68
N ARG A 436 -16.90 -31.23 13.44
CA ARG A 436 -18.27 -31.47 12.94
C ARG A 436 -18.64 -32.95 13.04
N VAL A 437 -19.84 -33.22 13.54
CA VAL A 437 -20.52 -34.51 13.42
C VAL A 437 -21.54 -34.40 12.28
N PRO A 438 -21.28 -34.95 11.08
CA PRO A 438 -22.16 -34.79 9.91
C PRO A 438 -23.59 -35.26 10.19
N GLY A 439 -24.59 -34.55 9.69
CA GLY A 439 -26.01 -34.93 9.85
C GLY A 439 -26.59 -34.79 11.27
N SER A 440 -25.80 -34.44 12.28
CA SER A 440 -26.26 -34.29 13.68
C SER A 440 -27.23 -33.13 13.92
N GLY A 441 -27.43 -32.24 12.95
CA GLY A 441 -28.23 -31.02 13.10
C GLY A 441 -27.65 -29.98 14.08
N CYS A 442 -26.46 -30.23 14.63
CA CYS A 442 -25.66 -29.24 15.36
C CYS A 442 -25.05 -28.23 14.38
N VAL A 443 -25.01 -26.97 14.77
CA VAL A 443 -24.41 -25.88 14.00
C VAL A 443 -23.06 -25.52 14.62
N THR A 444 -21.98 -25.55 13.83
CA THR A 444 -20.70 -24.95 14.24
C THR A 444 -20.63 -23.47 13.86
N GLN A 445 -19.67 -22.72 14.40
CA GLN A 445 -19.41 -21.32 13.99
C GLN A 445 -19.25 -21.22 12.45
N ALA A 446 -18.49 -22.15 11.86
CA ALA A 446 -18.26 -22.25 10.42
C ALA A 446 -19.56 -22.45 9.61
N ASP A 447 -20.48 -23.28 10.11
CA ASP A 447 -21.77 -23.53 9.45
C ASP A 447 -22.68 -22.29 9.51
N LEU A 448 -22.69 -21.61 10.66
CA LEU A 448 -23.46 -20.37 10.85
C LEU A 448 -22.97 -19.26 9.92
N GLU A 449 -21.66 -18.99 9.90
CA GLU A 449 -21.07 -17.92 9.08
C GLU A 449 -21.19 -18.21 7.59
N HIS A 450 -20.95 -19.46 7.18
CA HIS A 450 -21.14 -19.88 5.79
C HIS A 450 -22.59 -19.72 5.35
N THR A 451 -23.55 -20.25 6.11
CA THR A 451 -24.97 -20.19 5.75
C THR A 451 -25.47 -18.75 5.72
N PHE A 452 -25.09 -17.93 6.71
CA PHE A 452 -25.50 -16.53 6.78
C PHE A 452 -24.99 -15.73 5.57
N ARG A 453 -23.73 -15.95 5.15
CA ARG A 453 -23.17 -15.31 3.95
C ARG A 453 -23.86 -15.76 2.67
N ALA A 454 -24.13 -17.06 2.51
CA ALA A 454 -24.85 -17.60 1.36
C ALA A 454 -26.26 -17.01 1.26
N LEU A 455 -26.98 -16.98 2.38
CA LEU A 455 -28.34 -16.45 2.47
C LEU A 455 -28.43 -14.96 2.14
N VAL A 456 -27.51 -14.13 2.66
CA VAL A 456 -27.44 -12.70 2.30
C VAL A 456 -27.19 -12.51 0.80
N ALA A 457 -26.29 -13.29 0.20
CA ALA A 457 -26.00 -13.22 -1.23
C ALA A 457 -27.19 -13.66 -2.10
N GLY A 458 -27.80 -14.81 -1.81
CA GLY A 458 -28.99 -15.31 -2.52
C GLY A 458 -30.19 -14.39 -2.38
N THR A 459 -30.40 -13.80 -1.19
CA THR A 459 -31.49 -12.83 -0.97
C THR A 459 -31.29 -11.56 -1.79
N LEU A 460 -30.06 -11.01 -1.82
CA LEU A 460 -29.74 -9.87 -2.68
C LEU A 460 -29.93 -10.18 -4.17
N ARG A 461 -29.48 -11.36 -4.64
CA ARG A 461 -29.69 -11.79 -6.03
C ARG A 461 -31.17 -11.92 -6.37
N ARG A 462 -31.95 -12.63 -5.55
CA ARG A 462 -33.40 -12.81 -5.74
C ARG A 462 -34.13 -11.47 -5.81
N LEU A 463 -33.87 -10.55 -4.87
CA LEU A 463 -34.50 -9.23 -4.83
C LEU A 463 -34.24 -8.41 -6.12
N ALA A 464 -33.01 -8.41 -6.63
CA ALA A 464 -32.70 -7.70 -7.87
C ALA A 464 -33.31 -8.40 -9.10
N LEU A 465 -33.22 -9.72 -9.19
CA LEU A 465 -33.63 -10.48 -10.38
C LEU A 465 -35.15 -10.57 -10.54
N ASP A 466 -35.89 -10.80 -9.44
CA ASP A 466 -37.35 -11.00 -9.46
C ASP A 466 -38.14 -9.70 -9.26
N GLU A 467 -37.59 -8.73 -8.52
CA GLU A 467 -38.32 -7.53 -8.08
C GLU A 467 -37.65 -6.22 -8.55
N GLY A 468 -36.49 -6.27 -9.20
CA GLY A 468 -35.71 -5.09 -9.60
C GLY A 468 -35.11 -4.31 -8.42
N TRP A 469 -35.13 -4.89 -7.21
CA TRP A 469 -34.91 -4.19 -5.94
C TRP A 469 -33.48 -4.33 -5.42
N ARG A 470 -32.87 -3.18 -5.06
CA ARG A 470 -31.57 -3.10 -4.37
C ARG A 470 -31.75 -2.67 -2.93
N CYS A 471 -30.81 -3.04 -2.04
CA CYS A 471 -30.98 -2.80 -0.60
C CYS A 471 -30.88 -1.32 -0.16
N ASP A 472 -30.61 -0.40 -1.09
CA ASP A 472 -30.70 1.07 -0.93
C ASP A 472 -31.85 1.69 -1.74
N GLY A 473 -32.84 0.88 -2.18
CA GLY A 473 -34.06 1.33 -2.86
C GLY A 473 -33.89 1.71 -4.34
N ARG A 474 -32.67 1.62 -4.90
CA ARG A 474 -32.40 1.90 -6.32
C ARG A 474 -32.84 0.78 -7.25
N GLY A 475 -33.11 1.11 -8.51
CA GLY A 475 -33.15 0.15 -9.61
C GLY A 475 -31.75 -0.23 -10.12
N GLY A 476 -31.68 -1.19 -11.03
CA GLY A 476 -30.41 -1.69 -11.58
C GLY A 476 -29.52 -0.60 -12.19
N ILE A 477 -30.08 0.28 -13.03
CA ILE A 477 -29.31 1.30 -13.78
C ILE A 477 -29.15 2.67 -13.08
N ASP A 478 -29.44 2.74 -11.78
CA ASP A 478 -29.40 3.99 -11.01
C ASP A 478 -28.06 4.22 -10.31
N VAL A 479 -27.63 5.49 -10.31
CA VAL A 479 -26.41 5.98 -9.65
C VAL A 479 -26.83 6.64 -8.34
N ARG A 480 -26.01 6.51 -7.28
CA ARG A 480 -26.27 7.21 -6.00
C ARG A 480 -26.16 8.73 -6.18
N SER A 481 -26.66 9.48 -5.20
CA SER A 481 -26.44 10.92 -5.11
C SER A 481 -24.94 11.25 -5.24
N VAL A 482 -24.60 12.12 -6.18
CA VAL A 482 -23.24 12.64 -6.36
C VAL A 482 -23.20 14.03 -5.74
N HIS A 483 -22.19 14.28 -4.92
CA HIS A 483 -21.87 15.58 -4.36
C HIS A 483 -20.38 15.85 -4.58
N CYS A 484 -20.03 17.08 -4.91
CA CYS A 484 -18.69 17.46 -5.35
C CYS A 484 -18.38 18.86 -4.82
N GLU A 485 -17.21 19.00 -4.19
CA GLU A 485 -16.67 20.27 -3.72
C GLU A 485 -15.22 20.39 -4.22
N VAL A 486 -14.74 21.60 -4.45
CA VAL A 486 -13.35 21.97 -4.78
C VAL A 486 -12.87 23.09 -3.87
N ASP A 487 -11.56 23.37 -3.82
CA ASP A 487 -10.95 24.29 -2.83
C ASP A 487 -11.30 23.94 -1.36
N VAL A 488 -11.31 22.63 -1.08
CA VAL A 488 -11.69 22.03 0.22
C VAL A 488 -10.54 21.91 1.22
N VAL A 489 -9.29 21.99 0.75
CA VAL A 489 -8.07 21.97 1.58
C VAL A 489 -7.20 23.18 1.21
N PRO A 490 -6.87 24.07 2.15
CA PRO A 490 -6.04 25.24 1.87
C PRO A 490 -4.57 24.85 1.61
N VAL A 491 -3.80 25.78 1.05
CA VAL A 491 -2.34 25.69 0.78
C VAL A 491 -1.92 24.68 -0.30
N VAL A 492 -2.66 23.59 -0.54
CA VAL A 492 -2.35 22.68 -1.65
C VAL A 492 -2.63 23.34 -3.01
N HIS A 493 -1.95 22.86 -4.05
CA HIS A 493 -2.11 23.40 -5.41
C HIS A 493 -3.52 23.20 -5.98
N GLY A 494 -4.29 22.22 -5.49
CA GLY A 494 -5.71 22.09 -5.75
C GLY A 494 -6.29 20.91 -4.98
N SER A 495 -7.59 20.92 -4.74
CA SER A 495 -8.26 19.91 -3.92
C SER A 495 -9.70 19.68 -4.36
N ALA A 496 -10.21 18.47 -4.10
CA ALA A 496 -11.60 18.14 -4.32
C ALA A 496 -12.10 17.07 -3.34
N LEU A 497 -13.33 17.24 -2.85
CA LEU A 497 -14.04 16.23 -2.08
C LEU A 497 -15.14 15.63 -2.96
N PHE A 498 -14.89 14.44 -3.50
CA PHE A 498 -15.86 13.72 -4.32
C PHE A 498 -16.62 12.71 -3.46
N SER A 499 -17.94 12.83 -3.39
CA SER A 499 -18.83 11.93 -2.65
C SER A 499 -19.89 11.31 -3.58
N ARG A 500 -20.10 10.00 -3.49
CA ARG A 500 -21.13 9.26 -4.25
C ARG A 500 -21.85 8.28 -3.34
N GLY A 501 -23.01 8.69 -2.83
CA GLY A 501 -23.57 8.14 -1.60
C GLY A 501 -22.54 8.16 -0.46
N GLU A 502 -22.42 7.05 0.27
CA GLU A 502 -21.45 6.88 1.35
C GLU A 502 -19.99 6.61 0.89
N THR A 503 -19.68 6.59 -0.41
CA THR A 503 -18.28 6.52 -0.88
C THR A 503 -17.75 7.93 -1.05
N GLN A 504 -16.70 8.29 -0.31
CA GLN A 504 -16.08 9.61 -0.31
C GLN A 504 -14.57 9.48 -0.53
N SER A 505 -14.04 10.28 -1.46
CA SER A 505 -12.60 10.43 -1.70
C SER A 505 -12.23 11.90 -1.61
N LEU A 506 -11.27 12.22 -0.75
CA LEU A 506 -10.56 13.48 -0.76
C LEU A 506 -9.38 13.34 -1.72
N CYS A 507 -9.28 14.23 -2.69
CA CYS A 507 -8.18 14.28 -3.64
C CYS A 507 -7.46 15.62 -3.52
N THR A 508 -6.13 15.59 -3.46
CA THR A 508 -5.29 16.80 -3.53
C THR A 508 -4.28 16.66 -4.66
N ALA A 509 -4.13 17.71 -5.45
CA ALA A 509 -3.19 17.78 -6.56
C ALA A 509 -1.93 18.57 -6.15
N THR A 510 -0.79 18.22 -6.73
CA THR A 510 0.45 19.00 -6.61
C THR A 510 1.18 19.01 -7.94
N VAL A 511 1.20 20.18 -8.58
CA VAL A 511 2.06 20.49 -9.73
C VAL A 511 3.52 20.61 -9.27
N GLY A 512 4.43 19.88 -9.92
CA GLY A 512 5.88 19.88 -9.66
C GLY A 512 6.69 20.11 -10.95
N ARG A 513 8.01 20.27 -10.83
CA ARG A 513 8.90 20.45 -12.00
C ARG A 513 8.98 19.18 -12.85
N ARG A 514 9.43 19.31 -14.11
CA ARG A 514 9.71 18.15 -14.97
C ARG A 514 10.74 17.17 -14.37
N GLY A 515 11.74 17.69 -13.66
CA GLY A 515 12.74 16.87 -12.94
C GLY A 515 12.22 16.16 -11.68
N GLU A 516 10.97 16.39 -11.28
CA GLU A 516 10.32 15.79 -10.10
C GLU A 516 9.37 14.62 -10.49
N GLN A 517 9.37 14.21 -11.76
CA GLN A 517 8.65 13.02 -12.25
C GLN A 517 9.15 11.72 -11.58
N GLN A 518 8.23 10.82 -11.24
CA GLN A 518 8.57 9.53 -10.64
C GLN A 518 9.27 8.64 -11.67
N LYS A 519 10.51 8.21 -11.38
CA LYS A 519 11.22 7.21 -12.20
C LYS A 519 10.52 5.85 -12.15
N THR A 520 10.40 5.21 -13.31
CA THR A 520 9.98 3.81 -13.46
C THR A 520 11.09 3.00 -14.12
N GLU A 521 11.08 1.68 -13.93
CA GLU A 521 12.03 0.76 -14.55
C GLU A 521 11.29 -0.53 -14.92
N SER A 522 11.37 -0.93 -16.20
CA SER A 522 10.79 -2.19 -16.70
C SER A 522 11.84 -3.01 -17.46
N LEU A 523 11.66 -4.34 -17.51
CA LEU A 523 12.60 -5.22 -18.22
C LEU A 523 12.75 -4.86 -19.71
N MET A 524 11.67 -4.42 -20.35
CA MET A 524 11.60 -4.19 -21.80
C MET A 524 11.68 -2.71 -22.23
N GLY A 525 11.14 -1.77 -21.45
CA GLY A 525 11.21 -0.33 -21.75
C GLY A 525 12.43 0.39 -21.15
N GLY A 526 13.13 -0.22 -20.19
CA GLY A 526 14.27 0.41 -19.51
C GLY A 526 13.85 1.43 -18.44
N GLU A 527 14.61 2.52 -18.28
CA GLU A 527 14.27 3.63 -17.38
C GLU A 527 13.25 4.58 -18.04
N GLY A 528 12.09 4.74 -17.40
CA GLY A 528 11.03 5.67 -17.80
C GLY A 528 10.68 6.68 -16.71
N TYR A 529 9.69 7.53 -16.99
CA TYR A 529 9.22 8.58 -16.08
C TYR A 529 7.69 8.70 -16.12
N LYS A 530 7.04 8.59 -14.96
CA LYS A 530 5.60 8.87 -14.79
C LYS A 530 5.40 10.39 -14.66
N ARG A 531 4.81 11.01 -15.70
CA ARG A 531 4.44 12.45 -15.71
C ARG A 531 3.34 12.76 -14.69
N ILE A 532 2.38 11.86 -14.57
CA ILE A 532 1.36 11.85 -13.51
C ILE A 532 1.55 10.60 -12.65
N PHE A 533 1.46 10.74 -11.34
CA PHE A 533 1.48 9.63 -10.39
C PHE A 533 0.46 9.85 -9.26
N VAL A 534 -0.27 8.80 -8.90
CA VAL A 534 -1.38 8.84 -7.94
C VAL A 534 -0.99 8.04 -6.71
N ASN A 535 -0.98 8.68 -5.54
CA ASN A 535 -0.88 8.00 -4.26
C ASN A 535 -2.31 7.75 -3.75
N TYR A 536 -2.89 6.62 -4.14
CA TYR A 536 -4.18 6.17 -3.60
C TYR A 536 -3.97 5.59 -2.19
N SER A 537 -4.88 5.87 -1.27
CA SER A 537 -4.81 5.33 0.10
C SER A 537 -6.19 4.93 0.62
N PHE A 538 -6.24 3.79 1.32
CA PHE A 538 -7.44 3.18 1.88
C PHE A 538 -7.29 2.95 3.39
N PRO A 539 -7.38 4.02 4.21
CA PRO A 539 -7.23 3.92 5.65
C PRO A 539 -8.36 3.11 6.29
N ALA A 540 -8.06 2.42 7.38
CA ALA A 540 -8.98 1.49 8.07
C ALA A 540 -10.34 2.13 8.43
N TYR A 541 -10.32 3.40 8.83
CA TYR A 541 -11.53 4.15 9.19
C TYR A 541 -12.52 4.30 8.03
N ALA A 542 -12.07 4.23 6.77
CA ALA A 542 -12.92 4.33 5.57
C ALA A 542 -13.97 3.22 5.47
N VAL A 543 -13.79 2.12 6.20
CA VAL A 543 -14.78 1.04 6.33
C VAL A 543 -15.28 0.82 7.75
N GLY A 544 -14.78 1.58 8.73
CA GLY A 544 -15.07 1.41 10.15
C GLY A 544 -14.20 0.34 10.85
N GLU A 545 -13.06 -0.01 10.27
CA GLU A 545 -12.16 -1.05 10.78
C GLU A 545 -10.90 -0.45 11.44
N THR A 546 -10.12 -1.31 12.12
CA THR A 546 -8.85 -0.95 12.78
C THR A 546 -7.61 -1.57 12.11
N SER A 547 -7.78 -2.36 11.04
CA SER A 547 -6.67 -3.06 10.39
C SER A 547 -5.90 -2.15 9.41
N ILE A 548 -4.57 -2.12 9.53
CA ILE A 548 -3.72 -1.41 8.55
C ILE A 548 -3.66 -2.26 7.27
N GLY A 549 -4.12 -1.68 6.16
CA GLY A 549 -4.36 -2.38 4.89
C GLY A 549 -3.11 -2.84 4.14
N GLY A 550 -3.33 -3.71 3.14
CA GLY A 550 -2.28 -4.27 2.30
C GLY A 550 -2.02 -3.48 1.01
N MET A 551 -0.81 -2.92 0.89
CA MET A 551 -0.35 -2.02 -0.18
C MET A 551 -0.62 -2.50 -1.62
N ARG A 552 -0.68 -3.82 -1.88
CA ARG A 552 -0.95 -4.39 -3.22
C ARG A 552 -2.26 -3.91 -3.84
N ARG A 553 -3.32 -3.67 -3.04
CA ARG A 553 -4.61 -3.17 -3.58
C ARG A 553 -4.54 -1.69 -3.91
N GLU A 554 -3.82 -0.92 -3.12
CA GLU A 554 -3.68 0.53 -3.28
C GLU A 554 -2.91 0.86 -4.56
N TRP A 555 -1.76 0.22 -4.82
CA TRP A 555 -1.04 0.34 -6.11
C TRP A 555 -1.93 -0.05 -7.30
N GLY A 556 -2.75 -1.09 -7.13
CA GLY A 556 -3.72 -1.52 -8.13
C GLY A 556 -4.88 -0.55 -8.39
N HIS A 557 -5.12 0.41 -7.49
CA HIS A 557 -6.06 1.51 -7.68
C HIS A 557 -5.34 2.78 -8.18
N SER A 558 -4.11 3.06 -7.72
CA SER A 558 -3.23 4.13 -8.23
C SER A 558 -3.04 4.04 -9.74
N GLU A 559 -2.55 2.92 -10.24
CA GLU A 559 -2.31 2.69 -11.68
C GLU A 559 -3.60 2.86 -12.51
N LEU A 560 -4.75 2.43 -11.97
CA LEU A 560 -6.06 2.63 -12.63
C LEU A 560 -6.46 4.11 -12.69
N CYS A 561 -6.12 4.91 -11.68
CA CYS A 561 -6.37 6.35 -11.67
C CYS A 561 -5.41 7.10 -12.60
N GLU A 562 -4.13 6.71 -12.63
CA GLU A 562 -3.13 7.30 -13.53
C GLU A 562 -3.50 7.08 -14.99
N ARG A 563 -3.83 5.84 -15.38
CA ARG A 563 -4.24 5.50 -16.75
C ARG A 563 -5.57 6.16 -17.15
N ALA A 564 -6.46 6.43 -16.18
CA ALA A 564 -7.69 7.18 -16.41
C ALA A 564 -7.47 8.69 -16.64
N LEU A 565 -6.46 9.29 -15.99
CA LEU A 565 -6.25 10.75 -15.96
C LEU A 565 -5.17 11.24 -16.94
N LEU A 566 -4.11 10.46 -17.17
CA LEU A 566 -3.06 10.77 -18.15
C LEU A 566 -3.60 11.21 -19.54
N PRO A 567 -4.64 10.58 -20.13
CA PRO A 567 -5.05 10.89 -21.51
C PRO A 567 -5.76 12.24 -21.68
N VAL A 568 -6.32 12.81 -20.60
CA VAL A 568 -6.94 14.16 -20.63
C VAL A 568 -5.96 15.29 -20.33
N LEU A 569 -4.73 14.98 -19.93
CA LEU A 569 -3.71 16.01 -19.74
C LEU A 569 -3.37 16.70 -21.08
N PRO A 570 -3.07 18.01 -21.08
CA PRO A 570 -2.46 18.71 -22.22
C PRO A 570 -1.10 18.05 -22.59
N ALA A 571 -0.57 18.31 -23.78
CA ALA A 571 0.71 17.73 -24.19
C ALA A 571 1.87 18.19 -23.27
N GLU A 572 2.97 17.43 -23.20
CA GLU A 572 4.08 17.77 -22.30
C GLU A 572 4.78 19.07 -22.72
N ASN A 573 4.91 19.33 -24.02
CA ASN A 573 5.38 20.63 -24.51
C ASN A 573 4.40 21.77 -24.18
N GLU A 574 3.09 21.53 -24.13
CA GLU A 574 2.09 22.55 -23.77
C GLU A 574 2.15 22.91 -22.28
N PHE A 575 2.25 21.91 -21.41
CA PHE A 575 2.28 22.01 -19.95
C PHE A 575 3.39 21.10 -19.37
N PRO A 576 4.64 21.57 -19.28
CA PRO A 576 5.83 20.76 -19.01
C PRO A 576 6.07 20.42 -17.52
N PHE A 577 4.99 20.24 -16.76
CA PHE A 577 5.05 19.96 -15.32
C PHE A 577 4.77 18.48 -15.01
N SER A 578 5.28 18.03 -13.85
CA SER A 578 4.88 16.78 -13.22
C SER A 578 3.62 16.98 -12.36
N LEU A 579 2.85 15.92 -12.18
CA LEU A 579 1.57 15.95 -11.46
C LEU A 579 1.53 14.81 -10.44
N ARG A 580 1.50 15.17 -9.16
CA ARG A 580 1.14 14.25 -8.08
C ARG A 580 -0.33 14.42 -7.73
N ILE A 581 -1.02 13.31 -7.46
CA ILE A 581 -2.33 13.33 -6.81
C ILE A 581 -2.27 12.43 -5.58
N ASN A 582 -2.63 12.93 -4.40
CA ASN A 582 -3.03 12.06 -3.29
C ASN A 582 -4.53 11.81 -3.39
N ALA A 583 -4.96 10.55 -3.28
CA ALA A 583 -6.37 10.17 -3.33
C ALA A 583 -6.72 9.31 -2.10
N GLU A 584 -7.14 10.00 -1.04
CA GLU A 584 -7.47 9.42 0.25
C GLU A 584 -8.96 9.05 0.28
N THR A 585 -9.27 7.76 0.40
CA THR A 585 -10.66 7.32 0.56
C THR A 585 -11.07 7.55 2.01
N LEU A 586 -11.89 8.57 2.26
CA LEU A 586 -12.37 8.91 3.61
C LEU A 586 -13.51 7.99 4.07
N ALA A 587 -14.34 7.53 3.14
CA ALA A 587 -15.39 6.55 3.37
C ALA A 587 -15.59 5.67 2.13
N SER A 588 -15.94 4.39 2.30
CA SER A 588 -16.17 3.47 1.19
C SER A 588 -17.39 2.59 1.39
N ALA A 589 -18.39 2.82 0.56
CA ALA A 589 -19.52 1.92 0.29
C ALA A 589 -19.44 1.35 -1.14
N GLY A 590 -18.23 1.16 -1.69
CA GLY A 590 -17.99 0.56 -3.01
C GLY A 590 -17.46 1.55 -4.06
N SER A 591 -16.74 1.03 -5.07
CA SER A 591 -16.24 1.81 -6.22
C SER A 591 -15.29 2.98 -5.87
N SER A 592 -14.52 2.89 -4.77
CA SER A 592 -13.70 4.01 -4.27
C SER A 592 -12.54 4.41 -5.20
N SER A 593 -12.02 3.52 -6.05
CA SER A 593 -11.08 3.90 -7.12
C SER A 593 -11.73 4.78 -8.20
N MET A 594 -13.03 4.58 -8.47
CA MET A 594 -13.79 5.41 -9.40
C MET A 594 -14.19 6.76 -8.77
N ALA A 595 -14.34 6.83 -7.45
CA ALA A 595 -14.40 8.09 -6.71
C ALA A 595 -13.06 8.84 -6.80
N ALA A 596 -11.92 8.15 -6.60
CA ALA A 596 -10.58 8.73 -6.73
C ALA A 596 -10.25 9.25 -8.15
N VAL A 597 -10.69 8.57 -9.21
CA VAL A 597 -10.62 9.11 -10.59
C VAL A 597 -11.37 10.45 -10.70
N SER A 598 -12.61 10.47 -10.19
CA SER A 598 -13.51 11.62 -10.36
C SER A 598 -13.05 12.82 -9.52
N GLY A 599 -12.67 12.58 -8.25
CA GLY A 599 -12.05 13.59 -7.39
C GLY A 599 -10.67 14.03 -7.89
N GLY A 600 -9.86 13.14 -8.46
CA GLY A 600 -8.58 13.47 -9.07
C GLY A 600 -8.72 14.40 -10.28
N ALA A 601 -9.71 14.17 -11.14
CA ALA A 601 -10.03 15.07 -12.25
C ALA A 601 -10.48 16.47 -11.76
N LEU A 602 -11.31 16.53 -10.71
CA LEU A 602 -11.69 17.81 -10.09
C LEU A 602 -10.51 18.52 -9.45
N ALA A 603 -9.66 17.84 -8.67
CA ALA A 603 -8.50 18.44 -8.02
C ALA A 603 -7.44 18.94 -9.03
N LEU A 604 -7.31 18.30 -10.20
CA LEU A 604 -6.48 18.81 -11.30
C LEU A 604 -7.08 20.07 -11.96
N ALA A 605 -8.40 20.11 -12.15
CA ALA A 605 -9.08 21.29 -12.69
C ALA A 605 -9.04 22.47 -11.71
N ASP A 606 -9.25 22.20 -10.42
CA ASP A 606 -9.08 23.15 -9.32
C ASP A 606 -7.64 23.70 -9.30
N ALA A 607 -6.64 22.84 -9.45
CA ALA A 607 -5.23 23.23 -9.61
C ALA A 607 -4.89 23.97 -10.91
N GLY A 608 -5.87 24.34 -11.75
CA GLY A 608 -5.63 25.14 -12.95
C GLY A 608 -4.85 24.41 -14.04
N VAL A 609 -4.75 23.07 -13.96
CA VAL A 609 -4.20 22.26 -15.04
C VAL A 609 -5.18 22.32 -16.21
N PRO A 610 -4.76 22.73 -17.43
CA PRO A 610 -5.67 22.91 -18.55
C PRO A 610 -6.04 21.56 -19.18
N LEU A 611 -6.91 20.82 -18.51
CA LEU A 611 -7.43 19.51 -18.95
C LEU A 611 -8.20 19.63 -20.26
N LYS A 612 -8.03 18.64 -21.15
CA LYS A 612 -8.81 18.49 -22.38
C LYS A 612 -10.31 18.26 -22.12
N ALA A 613 -10.62 17.57 -21.02
CA ALA A 613 -11.97 17.28 -20.51
C ALA A 613 -11.88 16.72 -19.09
N LEU A 614 -12.98 16.76 -18.34
CA LEU A 614 -13.12 16.01 -17.08
C LEU A 614 -13.29 14.50 -17.34
N VAL A 615 -12.82 13.69 -16.39
CA VAL A 615 -12.94 12.22 -16.40
C VAL A 615 -13.75 11.77 -15.19
N ALA A 616 -14.84 11.03 -15.41
CA ALA A 616 -15.59 10.38 -14.35
C ALA A 616 -15.34 8.86 -14.37
N GLY A 617 -15.34 8.26 -13.18
CA GLY A 617 -15.31 6.81 -12.98
C GLY A 617 -16.66 6.25 -12.54
N ILE A 618 -17.05 5.11 -13.09
CA ILE A 618 -18.25 4.34 -12.71
C ILE A 618 -17.90 2.85 -12.61
N SER A 619 -18.64 2.08 -11.81
CA SER A 619 -18.65 0.62 -11.92
C SER A 619 -20.03 0.06 -12.22
N VAL A 620 -20.06 -1.07 -12.91
CA VAL A 620 -21.25 -1.87 -13.25
C VAL A 620 -20.96 -3.32 -12.88
N GLY A 621 -21.85 -3.96 -12.12
CA GLY A 621 -21.76 -5.37 -11.80
C GLY A 621 -22.90 -6.20 -12.35
N LEU A 622 -22.85 -7.49 -12.03
CA LEU A 622 -23.74 -8.52 -12.54
C LEU A 622 -24.27 -9.37 -11.39
N PHE A 623 -25.58 -9.42 -11.23
CA PHE A 623 -26.24 -10.52 -10.51
C PHE A 623 -26.78 -11.52 -11.55
N MET A 624 -26.76 -12.80 -11.21
CA MET A 624 -27.22 -13.92 -12.04
C MET A 624 -27.90 -14.94 -11.14
N ASP A 625 -28.84 -15.71 -11.69
CA ASP A 625 -29.62 -16.67 -10.92
C ASP A 625 -28.79 -17.82 -10.31
N ASP A 626 -29.40 -18.49 -9.33
CA ASP A 626 -28.73 -19.46 -8.46
C ASP A 626 -28.46 -20.82 -9.15
N SER A 627 -28.55 -20.89 -10.49
CA SER A 627 -27.93 -21.96 -11.29
C SER A 627 -26.41 -22.05 -11.08
N TRP A 628 -25.80 -21.03 -10.49
CA TRP A 628 -24.38 -20.97 -10.18
C TRP A 628 -24.05 -20.56 -8.73
N ASP A 629 -24.72 -21.16 -7.74
CA ASP A 629 -24.14 -21.29 -6.39
C ASP A 629 -23.62 -22.71 -6.16
N GLY A 630 -22.28 -22.82 -6.03
CA GLY A 630 -21.59 -24.10 -5.87
C GLY A 630 -21.93 -24.78 -4.54
N ALA A 631 -22.95 -25.64 -4.57
CA ALA A 631 -23.38 -26.44 -3.44
C ALA A 631 -22.22 -27.26 -2.85
N CYS A 632 -22.20 -27.38 -1.52
CA CYS A 632 -21.09 -28.00 -0.78
C CYS A 632 -21.10 -29.53 -0.98
N GLY A 633 -20.43 -29.98 -2.03
CA GLY A 633 -20.31 -31.38 -2.42
C GLY A 633 -18.87 -31.87 -2.51
N GLU A 634 -18.73 -33.13 -2.91
CA GLU A 634 -17.45 -33.73 -3.25
C GLU A 634 -17.15 -33.48 -4.74
N LEU A 635 -16.04 -32.79 -5.04
CA LEU A 635 -15.51 -32.75 -6.39
C LEU A 635 -14.82 -34.10 -6.65
N ALA A 636 -15.43 -34.93 -7.50
CA ALA A 636 -14.84 -36.17 -7.98
C ALA A 636 -13.47 -35.93 -8.64
N GLY A 637 -12.62 -36.98 -8.69
CA GLY A 637 -11.31 -36.95 -9.35
C GLY A 637 -11.33 -36.81 -10.88
N ALA A 638 -12.51 -36.57 -11.47
CA ALA A 638 -12.66 -35.97 -12.78
C ALA A 638 -13.34 -34.60 -12.56
N PRO A 639 -12.70 -33.48 -12.94
CA PRO A 639 -13.19 -32.16 -12.57
C PRO A 639 -14.50 -31.81 -13.29
N VAL A 640 -15.23 -30.87 -12.71
CA VAL A 640 -16.51 -30.30 -13.21
C VAL A 640 -16.39 -29.61 -14.59
N ALA A 641 -15.22 -29.67 -15.23
CA ALA A 641 -14.94 -29.18 -16.59
C ALA A 641 -14.31 -30.22 -17.56
N GLN A 642 -14.06 -31.47 -17.15
CA GLN A 642 -13.47 -32.52 -18.03
C GLN A 642 -14.35 -33.75 -18.27
N ALA A 643 -15.60 -33.74 -17.81
CA ALA A 643 -16.63 -34.50 -18.50
C ALA A 643 -16.80 -33.86 -19.89
N GLY A 644 -16.20 -34.49 -20.92
CA GLY A 644 -15.91 -33.82 -22.19
C GLY A 644 -17.13 -33.18 -22.86
N GLY A 645 -17.01 -31.90 -23.23
CA GLY A 645 -18.08 -31.16 -23.88
C GLY A 645 -19.29 -30.84 -22.99
N ALA A 646 -19.16 -30.97 -21.66
CA ALA A 646 -20.14 -30.43 -20.73
C ALA A 646 -20.24 -28.91 -20.93
N ALA A 647 -21.29 -28.49 -21.64
CA ALA A 647 -21.47 -27.10 -22.03
C ALA A 647 -21.41 -26.18 -20.81
N VAL A 648 -20.62 -25.12 -20.93
CA VAL A 648 -20.59 -24.01 -19.97
C VAL A 648 -22.04 -23.60 -19.69
N PRO A 649 -22.52 -23.63 -18.42
CA PRO A 649 -23.94 -23.48 -18.14
C PRO A 649 -24.52 -22.25 -18.83
N PRO A 650 -25.68 -22.40 -19.52
CA PRO A 650 -26.28 -21.29 -20.24
C PRO A 650 -26.53 -20.13 -19.27
N VAL A 651 -26.32 -18.92 -19.75
CA VAL A 651 -26.56 -17.70 -18.99
C VAL A 651 -28.00 -17.71 -18.48
N GLY A 652 -28.17 -17.80 -17.17
CA GLY A 652 -29.47 -17.71 -16.52
C GLY A 652 -30.07 -16.31 -16.61
N ARG A 653 -31.16 -16.08 -15.88
CA ARG A 653 -31.63 -14.71 -15.65
C ARG A 653 -30.53 -13.91 -14.96
N TYR A 654 -30.30 -12.69 -15.43
CA TYR A 654 -29.27 -11.80 -14.92
C TYR A 654 -29.76 -10.35 -14.89
N GLU A 655 -29.13 -9.52 -14.05
CA GLU A 655 -29.42 -8.09 -13.92
C GLU A 655 -28.12 -7.30 -13.79
N LEU A 656 -28.05 -6.13 -14.45
CA LEU A 656 -26.86 -5.27 -14.46
C LEU A 656 -26.99 -4.10 -13.46
N LEU A 657 -26.11 -4.09 -12.45
CA LEU A 657 -26.15 -3.15 -11.34
C LEU A 657 -25.13 -2.02 -11.54
N THR A 658 -25.62 -0.85 -11.93
CA THR A 658 -24.82 0.38 -12.07
C THR A 658 -24.55 1.01 -10.70
N ASP A 659 -23.35 1.56 -10.53
CA ASP A 659 -22.83 2.12 -9.29
C ASP A 659 -22.97 1.18 -8.09
N LEU A 660 -22.12 0.15 -8.07
CA LEU A 660 -22.14 -0.92 -7.07
C LEU A 660 -21.92 -0.42 -5.63
N GLN A 661 -22.77 -0.90 -4.72
CA GLN A 661 -22.48 -0.93 -3.30
C GLN A 661 -21.41 -1.98 -2.97
N GLY A 662 -20.67 -1.80 -1.88
CA GLY A 662 -19.68 -2.78 -1.41
C GLY A 662 -20.26 -4.18 -1.11
N ILE A 663 -21.53 -4.26 -0.69
CA ILE A 663 -22.21 -5.55 -0.47
C ILE A 663 -22.63 -6.22 -1.79
N GLU A 664 -23.02 -5.43 -2.79
CA GLU A 664 -23.32 -5.91 -4.14
C GLU A 664 -22.03 -6.43 -4.82
N ASP A 665 -20.91 -5.70 -4.68
CA ASP A 665 -19.59 -6.15 -5.14
C ASP A 665 -19.14 -7.48 -4.50
N GLN A 666 -19.35 -7.65 -3.19
CA GLN A 666 -18.93 -8.86 -2.46
C GLN A 666 -19.79 -10.11 -2.76
N THR A 667 -20.98 -9.94 -3.33
CA THR A 667 -21.96 -11.02 -3.55
C THR A 667 -22.25 -11.28 -5.03
N GLY A 668 -21.96 -10.31 -5.91
CA GLY A 668 -22.17 -10.39 -7.36
C GLY A 668 -21.10 -11.16 -8.12
N GLY A 669 -21.39 -11.39 -9.40
CA GLY A 669 -20.56 -12.15 -10.33
C GLY A 669 -19.55 -11.34 -11.13
N MET A 670 -19.60 -10.01 -11.08
CA MET A 670 -18.79 -9.11 -11.91
C MET A 670 -18.65 -7.72 -11.27
N ASP A 671 -17.51 -7.07 -11.48
CA ASP A 671 -17.25 -5.65 -11.22
C ASP A 671 -16.45 -5.04 -12.39
N LEU A 672 -17.17 -4.46 -13.36
CA LEU A 672 -16.63 -3.71 -14.50
C LEU A 672 -16.50 -2.24 -14.12
N LYS A 673 -15.27 -1.74 -14.01
CA LYS A 673 -14.93 -0.33 -13.78
C LYS A 673 -14.61 0.34 -15.10
N VAL A 674 -15.21 1.50 -15.36
CA VAL A 674 -14.98 2.30 -16.57
C VAL A 674 -14.76 3.75 -16.18
N ALA A 675 -13.64 4.31 -16.62
CA ALA A 675 -13.32 5.72 -16.53
C ALA A 675 -13.28 6.34 -17.93
N GLY A 676 -13.68 7.61 -18.04
CA GLY A 676 -13.68 8.30 -19.33
C GLY A 676 -14.37 9.66 -19.30
N THR A 677 -14.38 10.30 -20.46
CA THR A 677 -14.94 11.62 -20.72
C THR A 677 -16.33 11.49 -21.36
N ARG A 678 -16.89 12.59 -21.88
CA ARG A 678 -18.09 12.56 -22.74
C ARG A 678 -17.82 11.99 -24.14
N THR A 679 -16.57 11.94 -24.59
CA THR A 679 -16.18 11.51 -25.95
C THR A 679 -15.71 10.06 -26.03
N GLY A 680 -15.23 9.48 -24.93
CA GLY A 680 -14.86 8.06 -24.88
C GLY A 680 -14.23 7.61 -23.57
N ILE A 681 -13.75 6.36 -23.57
CA ILE A 681 -13.13 5.66 -22.44
C ILE A 681 -11.65 6.08 -22.31
N THR A 682 -11.21 6.36 -21.08
CA THR A 682 -9.79 6.58 -20.74
C THR A 682 -9.15 5.40 -20.02
N ALA A 683 -9.92 4.66 -19.19
CA ALA A 683 -9.47 3.39 -18.64
C ALA A 683 -10.63 2.42 -18.40
N CYS A 684 -10.36 1.12 -18.44
CA CYS A 684 -11.35 0.08 -18.19
C CYS A 684 -10.72 -1.10 -17.45
N GLN A 685 -11.44 -1.68 -16.48
CA GLN A 685 -10.97 -2.82 -15.69
C GLN A 685 -12.14 -3.75 -15.34
N LEU A 686 -12.10 -5.01 -15.79
CA LEU A 686 -13.09 -6.04 -15.46
C LEU A 686 -12.53 -6.99 -14.41
N ASP A 687 -13.25 -7.18 -13.31
CA ASP A 687 -13.03 -8.23 -12.33
C ASP A 687 -14.22 -9.20 -12.36
N VAL A 688 -14.02 -10.42 -12.88
CA VAL A 688 -15.05 -11.46 -12.85
C VAL A 688 -14.96 -12.28 -11.56
N LYS A 689 -16.13 -12.65 -11.02
CA LYS A 689 -16.30 -13.46 -9.80
C LYS A 689 -17.22 -14.67 -10.01
N LEU A 690 -17.75 -14.83 -11.24
CA LEU A 690 -18.31 -16.07 -11.76
C LEU A 690 -17.20 -16.99 -12.28
N PRO A 691 -17.04 -18.21 -11.73
CA PRO A 691 -16.22 -19.24 -12.35
C PRO A 691 -16.71 -19.62 -13.75
N GLY A 692 -15.77 -20.07 -14.58
CA GLY A 692 -15.94 -20.15 -16.04
C GLY A 692 -15.83 -18.79 -16.76
N GLY A 693 -16.01 -17.66 -16.07
CA GLY A 693 -15.96 -16.30 -16.64
C GLY A 693 -17.35 -15.69 -16.90
N VAL A 694 -17.38 -14.57 -17.63
CA VAL A 694 -18.59 -13.86 -18.11
C VAL A 694 -18.59 -13.82 -19.65
N PRO A 695 -19.72 -14.09 -20.34
CA PRO A 695 -19.80 -13.97 -21.79
C PRO A 695 -19.58 -12.53 -22.28
N LEU A 696 -18.94 -12.39 -23.44
CA LEU A 696 -18.57 -11.07 -24.00
C LEU A 696 -19.79 -10.13 -24.21
N SER A 697 -20.95 -10.65 -24.60
CA SER A 697 -22.17 -9.83 -24.78
C SER A 697 -22.58 -9.08 -23.50
N ILE A 698 -22.50 -9.72 -22.33
CA ILE A 698 -22.83 -9.07 -21.05
C ILE A 698 -21.82 -7.95 -20.74
N VAL A 699 -20.55 -8.11 -21.13
CA VAL A 699 -19.53 -7.06 -20.98
C VAL A 699 -19.85 -5.87 -21.89
N GLU A 700 -20.33 -6.10 -23.11
CA GLU A 700 -20.77 -5.03 -24.04
C GLU A 700 -22.00 -4.29 -23.52
N GLU A 701 -23.01 -4.99 -23.00
CA GLU A 701 -24.19 -4.40 -22.36
C GLU A 701 -23.81 -3.60 -21.10
N ALA A 702 -22.85 -4.10 -20.31
CA ALA A 702 -22.33 -3.42 -19.13
C ALA A 702 -21.48 -2.17 -19.48
N LEU A 703 -20.71 -2.19 -20.58
CA LEU A 703 -20.04 -0.99 -21.12
C LEU A 703 -21.06 0.08 -21.52
N ALA A 704 -22.16 -0.31 -22.17
CA ALA A 704 -23.24 0.61 -22.52
C ALA A 704 -23.97 1.17 -21.29
N ALA A 705 -24.14 0.39 -20.22
CA ALA A 705 -24.65 0.87 -18.94
C ALA A 705 -23.67 1.84 -18.26
N ALA A 706 -22.37 1.53 -18.29
CA ALA A 706 -21.32 2.37 -17.74
C ALA A 706 -21.27 3.74 -18.43
N ALA A 707 -21.36 3.81 -19.77
CA ALA A 707 -21.42 5.08 -20.49
C ALA A 707 -22.56 6.00 -20.00
N ARG A 708 -23.75 5.44 -19.74
CA ARG A 708 -24.89 6.18 -19.16
C ARG A 708 -24.63 6.67 -17.74
N GLY A 709 -24.06 5.82 -16.88
CA GLY A 709 -23.70 6.18 -15.51
C GLY A 709 -22.59 7.25 -15.44
N ARG A 710 -21.57 7.11 -16.28
CA ARG A 710 -20.45 8.06 -16.45
C ARG A 710 -20.96 9.44 -16.85
N ALA A 711 -21.88 9.52 -17.81
CA ALA A 711 -22.47 10.78 -18.25
C ALA A 711 -23.30 11.48 -17.15
N LYS A 712 -23.98 10.74 -16.26
CA LYS A 712 -24.67 11.31 -15.08
C LYS A 712 -23.66 11.95 -14.12
N ILE A 713 -22.54 11.28 -13.83
CA ILE A 713 -21.50 11.77 -12.89
C ILE A 713 -20.79 13.00 -13.47
N LEU A 714 -20.40 12.98 -14.76
CA LEU A 714 -19.76 14.13 -15.41
C LEU A 714 -20.61 15.41 -15.28
N SER A 715 -21.93 15.33 -15.48
CA SER A 715 -22.81 16.50 -15.31
C SER A 715 -22.82 17.06 -13.88
N ALA A 716 -22.62 16.24 -12.86
CA ALA A 716 -22.53 16.69 -11.46
C ALA A 716 -21.15 17.28 -11.13
N MET A 717 -20.08 16.75 -11.74
CA MET A 717 -18.72 17.30 -11.60
C MET A 717 -18.58 18.65 -12.31
N GLU A 718 -19.13 18.78 -13.52
CA GLU A 718 -19.16 20.02 -14.30
C GLU A 718 -19.89 21.14 -13.56
N ALA A 719 -21.00 20.82 -12.87
CA ALA A 719 -21.78 21.76 -12.06
C ALA A 719 -21.14 22.15 -10.72
N ALA A 720 -20.01 21.53 -10.33
CA ALA A 720 -19.29 21.81 -9.10
C ALA A 720 -18.03 22.65 -9.30
N LEU A 721 -17.62 22.92 -10.54
CA LEU A 721 -16.55 23.87 -10.85
C LEU A 721 -17.13 25.30 -10.94
N PRO A 722 -16.43 26.33 -10.42
CA PRO A 722 -16.89 27.70 -10.53
C PRO A 722 -16.75 28.24 -11.97
N GLU A 723 -17.74 29.03 -12.41
CA GLU A 723 -17.73 29.65 -13.75
C GLU A 723 -16.58 30.66 -13.93
N GLU A 724 -16.23 31.38 -12.85
CA GLU A 724 -15.07 32.28 -12.80
C GLU A 724 -14.08 31.81 -11.71
N ARG A 725 -12.78 31.74 -12.04
CA ARG A 725 -11.71 31.45 -11.08
C ARG A 725 -11.32 32.74 -10.35
N SER A 726 -10.97 32.64 -9.07
CA SER A 726 -10.52 33.79 -8.28
C SER A 726 -9.10 34.23 -8.68
N ASP A 727 -8.73 35.50 -8.47
CA ASP A 727 -7.34 35.99 -8.65
C ASP A 727 -6.34 35.26 -7.73
N SER A 728 -6.83 34.69 -6.63
CA SER A 728 -6.13 33.82 -5.67
C SER A 728 -6.04 32.34 -6.08
N SER A 729 -6.78 31.91 -7.10
CA SER A 729 -6.73 30.52 -7.57
C SER A 729 -5.45 30.28 -8.40
N PRO A 730 -4.85 29.08 -8.35
CA PRO A 730 -3.66 28.78 -9.12
C PRO A 730 -3.86 28.92 -10.63
N THR A 731 -2.78 29.28 -11.31
CA THR A 731 -2.79 29.77 -12.69
C THR A 731 -1.58 29.26 -13.46
N PHE A 732 -1.74 29.10 -14.77
CA PHE A 732 -0.71 28.65 -15.69
C PHE A 732 -0.62 29.59 -16.89
N GLY A 733 0.61 29.88 -17.30
CA GLY A 733 0.89 30.55 -18.55
C GLY A 733 2.31 30.30 -19.03
N SER A 734 2.67 30.90 -20.16
CA SER A 734 4.04 30.87 -20.65
C SER A 734 4.37 32.10 -21.46
N LEU A 735 5.61 32.55 -21.37
CA LEU A 735 6.20 33.61 -22.18
C LEU A 735 7.36 33.05 -23.02
N THR A 736 7.81 33.79 -24.02
CA THR A 736 8.94 33.40 -24.87
C THR A 736 10.06 34.42 -24.69
N VAL A 737 11.25 33.97 -24.31
CA VAL A 737 12.47 34.79 -24.29
C VAL A 737 13.35 34.46 -25.50
N PRO A 738 14.21 35.37 -25.98
CA PRO A 738 15.16 35.06 -27.03
C PRO A 738 16.09 33.90 -26.61
N ALA A 739 16.29 32.88 -27.46
CA ALA A 739 17.06 31.68 -27.12
C ALA A 739 18.45 31.97 -26.52
N GLY A 740 19.16 32.98 -27.03
CA GLY A 740 20.46 33.42 -26.50
C GLY A 740 20.43 33.99 -25.06
N MET A 741 19.25 34.25 -24.50
CA MET A 741 19.03 34.69 -23.12
C MET A 741 18.62 33.57 -22.16
N VAL A 742 18.25 32.38 -22.65
CA VAL A 742 17.79 31.25 -21.80
C VAL A 742 18.81 30.88 -20.72
N GLY A 743 20.10 30.88 -21.07
CA GLY A 743 21.19 30.63 -20.13
C GLY A 743 21.29 31.65 -18.98
N ARG A 744 20.71 32.86 -19.12
CA ARG A 744 20.59 33.83 -18.03
C ARG A 744 19.45 33.47 -17.07
N VAL A 745 18.30 33.05 -17.61
CA VAL A 745 17.12 32.64 -16.83
C VAL A 745 17.43 31.42 -15.97
N ILE A 746 18.11 30.42 -16.55
CA ILE A 746 18.54 29.20 -15.84
C ILE A 746 19.67 29.52 -14.85
N GLY A 747 20.71 30.23 -15.30
CA GLY A 747 21.90 30.51 -14.50
C GLY A 747 22.83 29.31 -14.33
N SER A 748 23.99 29.53 -13.71
CA SER A 748 25.01 28.50 -13.50
C SER A 748 24.50 27.36 -12.62
N GLY A 749 24.33 26.16 -13.18
CA GLY A 749 23.82 25.00 -12.44
C GLY A 749 22.35 25.11 -12.03
N GLY A 750 21.56 25.98 -12.68
CA GLY A 750 20.17 26.22 -12.32
C GLY A 750 19.99 27.14 -11.10
N SER A 751 21.00 27.93 -10.73
CA SER A 751 20.91 28.82 -9.56
C SER A 751 19.86 29.93 -9.73
N ASN A 752 19.77 30.54 -10.91
CA ASN A 752 18.91 31.69 -11.15
C ASN A 752 17.43 31.28 -11.26
N ILE A 753 17.13 30.17 -11.95
CA ILE A 753 15.76 29.63 -12.03
C ILE A 753 15.22 29.26 -10.64
N ARG A 754 16.04 28.63 -9.78
CA ARG A 754 15.65 28.31 -8.40
C ARG A 754 15.37 29.55 -7.56
N GLN A 755 16.20 30.59 -7.68
CA GLN A 755 16.00 31.87 -7.01
C GLN A 755 14.70 32.56 -7.49
N LEU A 756 14.42 32.53 -8.81
CA LEU A 756 13.18 33.07 -9.36
C LEU A 756 11.93 32.32 -8.86
N GLU A 757 12.02 30.99 -8.74
CA GLU A 757 10.95 30.16 -8.18
C GLU A 757 10.72 30.40 -6.68
N GLU A 758 11.79 30.51 -5.89
CA GLU A 758 11.74 30.74 -4.44
C GLU A 758 11.26 32.16 -4.09
N GLU A 759 11.74 33.19 -4.79
CA GLU A 759 11.35 34.59 -4.52
C GLU A 759 10.00 35.01 -5.12
N ALA A 760 9.30 34.13 -5.84
CA ALA A 760 7.96 34.40 -6.37
C ALA A 760 6.92 33.32 -6.00
N ASP A 761 7.35 32.26 -5.32
CA ASP A 761 6.61 31.02 -5.03
C ASP A 761 5.93 30.43 -6.28
N VAL A 762 6.74 30.07 -7.28
CA VAL A 762 6.26 29.53 -8.56
C VAL A 762 7.04 28.27 -8.97
N ARG A 763 6.55 27.57 -9.99
CA ARG A 763 7.30 26.52 -10.70
C ARG A 763 7.62 27.00 -12.11
N LEU A 764 8.88 26.89 -12.50
CA LEU A 764 9.38 27.26 -13.82
C LEU A 764 9.90 26.03 -14.56
N ASP A 765 9.54 25.92 -15.83
CA ASP A 765 10.21 25.05 -16.80
C ASP A 765 10.65 25.90 -17.99
N VAL A 766 11.81 25.59 -18.56
CA VAL A 766 12.47 26.44 -19.56
C VAL A 766 12.99 25.58 -20.70
N ASP A 767 12.38 25.74 -21.86
CA ASP A 767 12.80 25.11 -23.10
C ASP A 767 14.06 25.79 -23.65
N GLY A 768 15.15 25.03 -23.71
CA GLY A 768 16.46 25.48 -24.18
C GLY A 768 16.50 25.85 -25.67
N ASP A 769 15.65 25.22 -26.49
CA ASP A 769 15.69 25.33 -27.95
C ASP A 769 14.65 26.34 -28.48
N SER A 770 13.43 26.34 -27.92
CA SER A 770 12.38 27.32 -28.31
C SER A 770 12.45 28.65 -27.56
N GLY A 771 13.14 28.69 -26.41
CA GLY A 771 13.16 29.86 -25.54
C GLY A 771 11.86 30.09 -24.76
N ARG A 772 10.93 29.12 -24.76
CA ARG A 772 9.69 29.22 -23.99
C ARG A 772 9.95 28.99 -22.50
N VAL A 773 9.43 29.89 -21.67
CA VAL A 773 9.40 29.79 -20.21
C VAL A 773 7.96 29.52 -19.79
N ALA A 774 7.70 28.32 -19.30
CA ALA A 774 6.44 27.93 -18.69
C ALA A 774 6.43 28.33 -17.22
N ILE A 775 5.34 28.95 -16.75
CA ILE A 775 5.17 29.43 -15.39
C ILE A 775 3.86 28.84 -14.84
N TYR A 776 3.98 28.06 -13.78
CA TYR A 776 2.85 27.67 -12.93
C TYR A 776 2.96 28.42 -11.60
N ALA A 777 1.88 29.06 -11.16
CA ALA A 777 1.88 29.91 -9.98
C ALA A 777 0.62 29.69 -9.10
N PRO A 778 0.72 29.82 -7.77
CA PRO A 778 -0.41 29.63 -6.86
C PRO A 778 -1.45 30.75 -6.92
N SER A 779 -1.14 31.89 -7.56
CA SER A 779 -2.09 32.99 -7.78
C SER A 779 -1.72 33.83 -9.00
N GLN A 780 -2.68 34.62 -9.48
CA GLN A 780 -2.47 35.56 -10.58
C GLN A 780 -1.53 36.72 -10.19
N ALA A 781 -1.33 36.98 -8.89
CA ALA A 781 -0.31 37.90 -8.39
C ALA A 781 1.11 37.31 -8.49
N ALA A 782 1.30 36.06 -8.03
CA ALA A 782 2.57 35.35 -8.13
C ALA A 782 3.02 35.16 -9.60
N TYR A 783 2.08 34.86 -10.50
CA TYR A 783 2.35 34.79 -11.95
C TYR A 783 2.90 36.12 -12.51
N LYS A 784 2.25 37.25 -12.19
CA LYS A 784 2.68 38.59 -12.64
C LYS A 784 4.08 38.93 -12.11
N LEU A 785 4.37 38.59 -10.85
CA LEU A 785 5.69 38.80 -10.24
C LEU A 785 6.79 37.96 -10.94
N ALA A 786 6.53 36.67 -11.16
CA ALA A 786 7.46 35.77 -11.85
C ALA A 786 7.72 36.21 -13.30
N ALA A 787 6.66 36.57 -14.03
CA ALA A 787 6.76 37.04 -15.41
C ALA A 787 7.61 38.33 -15.52
N SER A 788 7.41 39.31 -14.62
CA SER A 788 8.28 40.49 -14.54
C SER A 788 9.72 40.09 -14.30
N LYS A 789 10.01 39.29 -13.27
CA LYS A 789 11.39 38.91 -12.93
C LYS A 789 12.11 38.16 -14.07
N VAL A 790 11.41 37.36 -14.87
CA VAL A 790 11.99 36.72 -16.06
C VAL A 790 12.28 37.73 -17.18
N GLN A 791 11.39 38.71 -17.39
CA GLN A 791 11.63 39.83 -18.31
C GLN A 791 12.80 40.71 -17.84
N ASP A 792 12.92 40.95 -16.54
CA ASP A 792 13.98 41.73 -15.91
C ASP A 792 15.36 41.04 -16.05
N VAL A 793 15.46 39.73 -15.77
CA VAL A 793 16.69 38.93 -15.97
C VAL A 793 17.15 38.89 -17.44
N THR A 794 16.20 38.87 -18.38
CA THR A 794 16.49 38.92 -19.82
C THR A 794 16.68 40.35 -20.36
N GLY A 795 16.35 41.36 -19.56
CA GLY A 795 16.43 42.78 -19.91
C GLY A 795 15.31 43.24 -20.84
N GLU A 796 14.20 42.52 -20.92
CA GLU A 796 13.05 42.86 -21.76
C GLU A 796 12.29 44.11 -21.31
N SER A 797 12.23 44.36 -20.00
CA SER A 797 11.66 45.58 -19.41
C SER A 797 12.38 46.88 -19.81
N VAL A 798 13.61 46.79 -20.33
CA VAL A 798 14.49 47.93 -20.62
C VAL A 798 14.38 48.36 -22.08
N LYS A 799 13.81 49.55 -22.33
CA LYS A 799 13.54 50.11 -23.65
C LYS A 799 14.71 50.91 -24.21
N GLU A 800 14.82 50.95 -25.53
CA GLU A 800 15.80 51.77 -26.24
C GLU A 800 15.49 53.27 -26.10
N GLY A 801 16.52 54.10 -25.91
CA GLY A 801 16.39 55.56 -25.74
C GLY A 801 15.96 56.05 -24.35
N GLU A 802 15.51 55.14 -23.47
CA GLU A 802 15.28 55.41 -22.04
C GLU A 802 16.62 55.40 -21.26
N VAL A 803 16.64 56.11 -20.12
CA VAL A 803 17.81 56.28 -19.25
C VAL A 803 17.52 55.64 -17.91
N TYR A 804 18.45 54.82 -17.43
CA TYR A 804 18.33 54.03 -16.21
C TYR A 804 19.52 54.29 -15.29
N ARG A 805 19.33 54.08 -13.98
CA ARG A 805 20.45 54.02 -13.04
C ARG A 805 21.03 52.61 -13.02
N GLY A 806 22.34 52.51 -12.82
CA GLY A 806 22.98 51.21 -12.68
C GLY A 806 24.34 51.26 -12.00
N THR A 807 24.70 50.14 -11.38
CA THR A 807 25.91 49.97 -10.58
C THR A 807 26.92 49.10 -11.35
N VAL A 808 28.19 49.51 -11.37
CA VAL A 808 29.29 48.71 -11.93
C VAL A 808 29.52 47.46 -11.08
N THR A 809 29.22 46.30 -11.63
CA THR A 809 29.38 45.00 -10.97
C THR A 809 30.60 44.21 -11.41
N LYS A 810 31.14 44.50 -12.60
CA LYS A 810 32.42 43.94 -13.06
C LYS A 810 33.11 44.89 -14.04
N LEU A 811 34.43 44.93 -14.02
CA LEU A 811 35.26 45.63 -14.99
C LEU A 811 35.97 44.62 -15.90
N PHE A 812 36.17 45.01 -17.16
CA PHE A 812 36.97 44.32 -18.17
C PHE A 812 37.74 45.36 -18.99
N ASP A 813 38.80 44.93 -19.66
CA ASP A 813 39.71 45.77 -20.48
C ASP A 813 39.00 46.57 -21.60
N TYR A 814 37.79 46.14 -21.99
CA TYR A 814 37.00 46.68 -23.11
C TYR A 814 35.60 47.20 -22.70
N GLY A 815 35.15 46.99 -21.47
CA GLY A 815 33.87 47.49 -20.98
C GLY A 815 33.59 47.20 -19.51
N ALA A 816 32.54 47.82 -18.97
CA ALA A 816 32.04 47.54 -17.62
C ALA A 816 30.69 46.80 -17.69
N LEU A 817 30.50 45.79 -16.85
CA LEU A 817 29.21 45.14 -16.64
C LEU A 817 28.41 45.95 -15.62
N VAL A 818 27.39 46.66 -16.10
CA VAL A 818 26.49 47.44 -15.27
C VAL A 818 25.25 46.59 -14.98
N THR A 819 24.86 46.51 -13.71
CA THR A 819 23.55 46.00 -13.30
C THR A 819 22.63 47.21 -13.13
N LEU A 820 21.51 47.27 -13.86
CA LEU A 820 20.55 48.36 -13.72
C LEU A 820 19.78 48.22 -12.40
N ALA A 821 19.56 49.34 -11.71
CA ALA A 821 18.95 49.36 -10.38
C ALA A 821 17.45 49.02 -10.45
N ASP A 822 16.76 49.58 -11.44
CA ASP A 822 15.29 49.52 -11.54
C ASP A 822 14.76 48.19 -12.12
N SER A 823 15.61 47.41 -12.78
CA SER A 823 15.25 46.16 -13.48
C SER A 823 16.20 44.99 -13.23
N GLY A 824 17.25 45.14 -12.43
CA GLY A 824 18.28 44.10 -12.21
C GLY A 824 19.06 43.66 -13.46
N ALA A 825 18.74 44.19 -14.65
CA ALA A 825 19.24 43.73 -15.92
C ALA A 825 20.74 43.99 -16.06
N ARG A 826 21.50 42.99 -16.53
CA ARG A 826 22.96 43.09 -16.69
C ARG A 826 23.37 43.31 -18.14
N ALA A 827 24.02 44.43 -18.40
CA ALA A 827 24.36 44.91 -19.74
C ALA A 827 25.79 45.48 -19.79
N LEU A 828 26.38 45.47 -20.99
CA LEU A 828 27.76 45.93 -21.19
C LEU A 828 27.78 47.41 -21.59
N LEU A 829 28.45 48.23 -20.78
CA LEU A 829 28.88 49.57 -21.14
C LEU A 829 30.28 49.48 -21.78
N HIS A 830 30.34 49.56 -23.10
CA HIS A 830 31.60 49.47 -23.86
C HIS A 830 32.46 50.73 -23.68
N ILE A 831 33.80 50.61 -23.77
CA ILE A 831 34.74 51.72 -23.52
C ILE A 831 34.47 52.98 -24.38
N SER A 832 33.96 52.83 -25.60
CA SER A 832 33.60 53.95 -26.50
C SER A 832 32.40 54.78 -26.02
N GLU A 833 31.59 54.24 -25.11
CA GLU A 833 30.30 54.75 -24.69
C GLU A 833 30.29 55.32 -23.26
N ILE A 834 31.43 55.30 -22.57
CA ILE A 834 31.58 55.81 -21.20
C ILE A 834 31.59 57.35 -21.18
N SER A 835 32.22 58.00 -22.17
CA SER A 835 32.48 59.44 -22.19
C SER A 835 32.47 60.01 -23.62
N PRO A 836 32.11 61.30 -23.82
CA PRO A 836 32.40 62.00 -25.07
C PRO A 836 33.90 62.18 -25.35
N THR A 837 34.76 62.13 -24.32
CA THR A 837 36.23 62.17 -24.45
C THR A 837 36.82 60.75 -24.52
N ARG A 838 37.99 60.60 -25.16
CA ARG A 838 38.65 59.29 -25.33
C ARG A 838 39.32 58.81 -24.04
N VAL A 839 38.66 57.89 -23.35
CA VAL A 839 39.20 57.03 -22.27
C VAL A 839 40.35 56.16 -22.80
N ARG A 840 41.41 55.91 -22.02
CA ARG A 840 42.52 55.02 -22.41
C ARG A 840 42.47 53.67 -21.71
N SER A 841 42.19 53.64 -20.40
CA SER A 841 41.85 52.41 -19.67
C SER A 841 40.58 52.62 -18.84
N ILE A 842 39.92 51.53 -18.46
CA ILE A 842 38.60 51.62 -17.81
C ILE A 842 38.69 52.02 -16.34
N GLU A 843 39.80 51.71 -15.68
CA GLU A 843 40.14 52.15 -14.32
C GLU A 843 40.29 53.68 -14.22
N GLU A 844 40.62 54.38 -15.33
CA GLU A 844 40.63 55.85 -15.38
C GLU A 844 39.22 56.46 -15.29
N ALA A 845 38.16 55.69 -15.57
CA ALA A 845 36.82 56.23 -15.86
C ALA A 845 35.67 55.58 -15.06
N LEU A 846 35.84 54.35 -14.57
CA LEU A 846 34.83 53.60 -13.81
C LEU A 846 35.47 52.76 -12.69
N SER A 847 34.88 52.81 -11.49
CA SER A 847 35.24 51.97 -10.34
C SER A 847 34.22 50.84 -10.12
N LEU A 848 34.67 49.72 -9.54
CA LEU A 848 33.76 48.68 -9.02
C LEU A 848 32.84 49.27 -7.94
N GLY A 849 31.54 48.94 -7.99
CA GLY A 849 30.52 49.49 -7.10
C GLY A 849 30.06 50.91 -7.42
N GLN A 850 30.60 51.56 -8.46
CA GLN A 850 30.18 52.91 -8.85
C GLN A 850 28.77 52.91 -9.45
N GLU A 851 27.93 53.85 -9.02
CA GLU A 851 26.65 54.16 -9.66
C GLU A 851 26.81 55.20 -10.79
N LEU A 852 26.02 55.03 -11.85
CA LEU A 852 25.96 55.94 -12.99
C LEU A 852 24.60 55.85 -13.70
N GLU A 853 24.26 56.91 -14.44
CA GLU A 853 23.11 56.94 -15.35
C GLU A 853 23.56 56.55 -16.76
N VAL A 854 22.78 55.67 -17.40
CA VAL A 854 23.09 55.03 -18.68
C VAL A 854 21.86 54.95 -19.57
N MET A 855 22.00 55.26 -20.86
CA MET A 855 20.96 55.08 -21.86
C MET A 855 21.08 53.70 -22.51
N CYS A 856 19.95 53.04 -22.74
CA CYS A 856 19.93 51.83 -23.58
C CYS A 856 20.01 52.22 -25.07
N LEU A 857 21.02 51.71 -25.78
CA LEU A 857 21.22 51.88 -27.23
C LEU A 857 20.64 50.70 -28.05
N GLY A 858 19.66 49.99 -27.50
CA GLY A 858 19.07 48.80 -28.10
C GLY A 858 19.76 47.50 -27.71
N ARG A 859 19.44 46.43 -28.45
CA ARG A 859 19.88 45.05 -28.16
C ARG A 859 20.46 44.38 -29.40
N ASP A 860 21.46 43.54 -29.21
CA ASP A 860 22.00 42.62 -30.22
C ASP A 860 21.99 41.16 -29.69
N ALA A 861 22.50 40.22 -30.50
CA ALA A 861 22.54 38.79 -30.18
C ALA A 861 23.45 38.41 -28.97
N ARG A 862 24.24 39.35 -28.43
CA ARG A 862 25.03 39.19 -27.20
C ARG A 862 24.37 39.91 -26.01
N GLY A 863 23.58 40.94 -26.29
CA GLY A 863 22.55 41.45 -25.39
C GLY A 863 22.32 42.95 -25.50
N MET A 864 21.86 43.54 -24.41
CA MET A 864 21.61 44.97 -24.28
C MET A 864 22.92 45.78 -24.26
N ARG A 865 22.93 46.91 -24.99
CA ARG A 865 24.06 47.84 -25.07
C ARG A 865 23.75 49.14 -24.33
N LEU A 866 24.68 49.59 -23.49
CA LEU A 866 24.55 50.82 -22.71
C LEU A 866 25.46 51.94 -23.21
N SER A 867 25.03 53.19 -23.02
CA SER A 867 25.87 54.38 -23.23
C SER A 867 25.59 55.48 -22.22
N ARG A 868 26.65 55.90 -21.50
CA ARG A 868 26.66 57.08 -20.62
C ARG A 868 26.88 58.35 -21.42
N LYS A 869 27.66 58.26 -22.51
CA LYS A 869 27.91 59.33 -23.48
C LYS A 869 26.62 59.89 -24.08
N ALA A 870 25.64 59.03 -24.37
CA ALA A 870 24.32 59.46 -24.87
C ALA A 870 23.51 60.26 -23.82
N VAL A 871 23.61 59.91 -22.53
CA VAL A 871 22.98 60.66 -21.43
C VAL A 871 23.60 62.06 -21.30
N LEU A 872 24.94 62.14 -21.30
CA LEU A 872 25.68 63.40 -21.20
C LEU A 872 25.34 64.33 -22.38
N ALA A 873 25.31 63.80 -23.61
CA ALA A 873 24.94 64.58 -24.79
C ALA A 873 23.49 65.11 -24.76
N ARG A 874 22.56 64.35 -24.14
CA ARG A 874 21.16 64.77 -23.94
C ARG A 874 21.05 65.88 -22.89
N ALA A 875 21.79 65.79 -21.80
CA ALA A 875 21.87 66.85 -20.78
C ALA A 875 22.47 68.15 -21.35
N ASP A 876 23.58 68.07 -22.09
CA ASP A 876 24.20 69.21 -22.78
C ASP A 876 23.24 69.89 -23.77
N ALA A 877 22.42 69.12 -24.49
CA ALA A 877 21.42 69.65 -25.41
C ALA A 877 20.27 70.35 -24.65
N GLN A 878 19.78 69.74 -23.56
CA GLN A 878 18.72 70.32 -22.74
C GLN A 878 19.14 71.64 -22.07
N ALA A 879 20.38 71.72 -21.56
CA ALA A 879 20.94 72.95 -20.99
C ALA A 879 20.91 74.12 -22.00
N ARG A 880 21.39 73.90 -23.24
CA ARG A 880 21.40 74.91 -24.30
C ARG A 880 19.98 75.36 -24.70
N SER A 881 19.01 74.46 -24.68
CA SER A 881 17.60 74.84 -24.92
C SER A 881 16.99 75.65 -23.77
N ALA A 882 17.42 75.44 -22.53
CA ALA A 882 16.98 76.24 -21.39
C ALA A 882 17.54 77.68 -21.44
N GLU A 883 18.80 77.85 -21.86
CA GLU A 883 19.40 79.17 -22.10
C GLU A 883 18.65 79.97 -23.18
N GLN A 884 18.14 79.31 -24.23
CA GLN A 884 17.37 79.99 -25.28
C GLN A 884 16.00 80.49 -24.83
N VAL A 885 15.34 79.85 -23.86
CA VAL A 885 14.03 80.29 -23.33
C VAL A 885 14.17 81.54 -22.44
N GLN A 886 15.35 81.80 -21.86
CA GLN A 886 15.60 82.97 -21.01
C GLN A 886 15.89 84.27 -21.79
N HIS A 887 15.72 84.30 -23.11
CA HIS A 887 16.07 85.45 -23.95
C HIS A 887 14.89 86.10 -24.72
N SER A 888 13.64 85.79 -24.34
CA SER A 888 12.45 86.40 -24.96
C SER A 888 11.33 86.70 -23.95
N GLY A 889 11.09 87.98 -23.68
CA GLY A 889 9.94 88.48 -22.91
C GLY A 889 10.31 89.23 -21.62
N GLY A 890 9.98 90.51 -21.56
CA GLY A 890 10.00 91.35 -20.35
C GLY A 890 8.88 92.39 -20.42
N VAL A 891 8.56 93.02 -19.27
CA VAL A 891 7.42 93.93 -18.97
C VAL A 891 6.02 93.31 -19.23
N ASP A 892 4.96 93.53 -18.43
CA ASP A 892 4.68 94.32 -17.22
C ASP A 892 3.44 93.69 -16.51
N ALA A 893 3.03 93.92 -15.24
CA ALA A 893 3.56 94.67 -14.08
C ALA A 893 2.79 94.26 -12.78
N ASP A 894 3.04 94.98 -11.67
CA ASP A 894 2.25 95.07 -10.42
C ASP A 894 2.16 93.88 -9.42
N ASN A 895 1.89 94.27 -8.16
CA ASN A 895 2.02 93.58 -6.86
C ASN A 895 0.75 93.97 -6.02
N PRO A 896 0.51 93.63 -4.72
CA PRO A 896 1.33 92.86 -3.77
C PRO A 896 0.62 91.85 -2.82
N GLY A 897 1.43 91.07 -2.09
CA GLY A 897 1.06 90.42 -0.81
C GLY A 897 1.36 88.90 -0.76
N HIS A 898 2.01 88.34 0.27
CA HIS A 898 2.59 88.93 1.49
C HIS A 898 3.72 88.03 2.07
N SER A 899 4.78 88.64 2.62
CA SER A 899 5.77 88.13 3.63
C SER A 899 5.86 86.60 3.92
N SER A 900 6.95 85.87 3.61
CA SER A 900 8.30 85.84 4.27
C SER A 900 8.31 85.17 5.68
N SER A 901 9.31 84.39 6.14
CA SER A 901 10.70 84.12 5.68
C SER A 901 11.36 82.87 6.31
N LEU A 902 12.36 82.28 5.62
CA LEU A 902 13.63 81.69 6.11
C LEU A 902 13.71 80.92 7.46
N SER A 903 14.24 79.68 7.45
CA SER A 903 15.57 79.36 8.03
C SER A 903 16.03 77.89 7.84
N SER A 904 17.35 77.70 7.96
CA SER A 904 18.25 76.56 7.68
C SER A 904 18.06 75.21 8.39
N LEU A 905 18.64 74.16 7.76
CA LEU A 905 18.96 72.82 8.30
C LEU A 905 20.00 72.83 9.46
N PRO A 906 20.13 71.72 10.21
CA PRO A 906 21.45 71.07 10.35
C PRO A 906 21.46 69.52 10.30
N SER A 907 22.66 68.92 10.32
CA SER A 907 22.99 67.50 10.04
C SER A 907 23.12 66.59 11.29
N PRO A 908 23.14 65.24 11.15
CA PRO A 908 23.31 64.28 12.26
C PRO A 908 24.78 63.83 12.53
N PRO A 909 25.09 63.24 13.71
CA PRO A 909 26.42 62.72 14.07
C PRO A 909 26.60 61.17 13.95
N LEU A 910 27.86 60.72 14.09
CA LEU A 910 28.38 59.33 14.02
C LEU A 910 28.47 58.68 15.45
N ILE A 911 29.00 57.47 15.75
CA ILE A 911 30.35 56.86 15.52
C ILE A 911 30.34 55.30 15.77
N MET A 912 31.38 54.60 15.25
CA MET A 912 31.80 53.17 15.40
C MET A 912 31.98 52.68 16.88
N ALA A 913 32.00 51.40 17.32
CA ALA A 913 32.53 50.08 16.83
C ALA A 913 34.07 49.89 17.06
N SER A 914 34.70 48.71 17.34
CA SER A 914 34.29 47.27 17.30
C SER A 914 35.28 46.29 18.01
N LEU A 915 35.00 44.96 17.97
CA LEU A 915 35.90 43.76 18.00
C LEU A 915 36.43 43.05 19.30
N ARG A 916 36.45 41.70 19.19
CA ARG A 916 36.74 40.52 20.06
C ARG A 916 38.09 40.42 20.84
N SER A 917 38.15 39.71 22.00
CA SER A 917 38.67 38.29 22.16
C SER A 917 39.46 37.90 23.46
N SER A 918 39.17 36.69 24.01
CA SER A 918 40.08 35.68 24.66
C SER A 918 40.66 35.75 26.12
N LEU A 919 40.31 34.74 26.96
CA LEU A 919 41.06 34.03 28.07
C LEU A 919 41.62 34.82 29.31
N ALA A 920 41.80 34.25 30.54
CA ALA A 920 41.26 33.05 31.25
C ALA A 920 41.66 33.01 32.77
N LEU A 921 40.89 32.27 33.62
CA LEU A 921 41.20 31.77 35.00
C LEU A 921 41.38 32.80 36.16
N ALA A 922 41.14 32.53 37.46
CA ALA A 922 40.67 31.33 38.19
C ALA A 922 40.05 31.67 39.59
N LEU A 923 39.19 30.78 40.14
CA LEU A 923 38.94 30.42 41.58
C LEU A 923 38.65 31.54 42.64
N VAL A 924 37.83 31.39 43.71
CA VAL A 924 37.49 30.25 44.60
C VAL A 924 36.04 30.33 45.16
N LEU A 925 35.39 29.14 45.29
CA LEU A 925 34.26 28.71 46.15
C LEU A 925 33.31 29.72 46.85
N CYS A 926 32.01 29.45 46.69
CA CYS A 926 31.09 29.20 47.82
C CYS A 926 30.31 27.90 47.56
N VAL A 927 29.96 27.15 48.61
CA VAL A 927 29.37 25.80 48.50
C VAL A 927 27.86 25.84 48.75
N ALA A 928 27.09 25.34 47.78
CA ALA A 928 25.73 24.85 47.97
C ALA A 928 25.61 23.54 47.17
N GLY A 929 25.30 22.44 47.84
CA GLY A 929 25.27 21.12 47.20
C GLY A 929 23.98 20.92 46.40
N ALA A 930 24.08 20.89 45.07
CA ALA A 930 23.05 20.30 44.22
C ALA A 930 23.27 18.78 44.16
N SER A 931 22.22 17.97 44.34
CA SER A 931 22.28 16.58 43.90
C SER A 931 22.28 16.54 42.37
N ALA A 932 23.07 15.64 41.79
CA ALA A 932 23.21 15.51 40.35
C ALA A 932 22.06 14.68 39.79
N TYR A 933 20.93 15.34 39.50
CA TYR A 933 19.82 14.72 38.78
C TYR A 933 20.27 14.29 37.37
N TYR A 934 19.93 13.07 36.99
CA TYR A 934 19.96 12.60 35.62
C TYR A 934 18.98 13.41 34.77
N LYS A 935 19.34 13.66 33.51
CA LYS A 935 18.53 14.43 32.55
C LYS A 935 18.63 13.76 31.18
N GLY A 936 17.47 13.62 30.54
CA GLY A 936 17.29 12.98 29.24
C GLY A 936 15.80 13.03 28.89
N ASP A 937 15.34 12.14 28.03
CA ASP A 937 13.93 12.11 27.64
C ASP A 937 13.16 10.91 28.21
N GLY A 938 11.94 11.18 28.64
CA GLY A 938 10.93 10.19 28.94
C GLY A 938 10.16 9.78 27.69
N THR A 939 10.02 8.48 27.46
CA THR A 939 9.10 7.91 26.46
C THR A 939 8.13 6.92 27.11
N ALA A 940 7.07 6.55 26.39
CA ALA A 940 6.21 5.45 26.79
C ALA A 940 6.76 4.13 26.23
N TYR A 941 6.64 3.02 26.98
CA TYR A 941 6.92 1.66 26.50
C TYR A 941 6.18 1.32 25.17
N SER A 942 5.09 2.04 24.87
CA SER A 942 4.26 1.94 23.67
C SER A 942 4.80 2.70 22.44
N GLY A 943 6.10 3.05 22.41
CA GLY A 943 6.78 3.73 21.31
C GLY A 943 6.48 3.15 19.92
N LYS A 944 5.97 4.00 19.02
CA LYS A 944 5.51 3.62 17.66
C LYS A 944 6.65 3.02 16.82
N GLY A 945 6.66 1.70 16.63
CA GLY A 945 7.39 1.09 15.50
C GLY A 945 7.83 -0.37 15.62
N ASN A 946 7.95 -0.95 16.81
CA ASN A 946 8.68 -2.22 16.95
C ASN A 946 7.99 -3.26 17.85
N LYS A 947 7.28 -4.22 17.23
CA LYS A 947 6.53 -5.29 17.95
C LYS A 947 7.39 -6.40 18.59
N ASN A 948 8.71 -6.21 18.72
CA ASN A 948 9.68 -7.26 19.05
C ASN A 948 10.56 -7.00 20.30
N HIS A 949 10.34 -5.93 21.07
CA HIS A 949 11.24 -5.53 22.17
C HIS A 949 10.59 -5.36 23.57
N THR A 950 9.47 -6.04 23.85
CA THR A 950 8.93 -6.18 25.22
C THR A 950 8.75 -7.66 25.58
N GLY A 951 9.85 -8.38 25.67
CA GLY A 951 9.91 -9.77 26.13
C GLY A 951 11.06 -9.93 27.13
N PHE A 952 10.81 -10.68 28.21
CA PHE A 952 11.64 -10.77 29.42
C PHE A 952 11.66 -9.51 30.29
N ASN A 953 10.67 -9.41 31.19
CA ASN A 953 10.76 -8.60 32.41
C ASN A 953 12.07 -8.94 33.13
N SER A 954 13.07 -8.06 33.00
CA SER A 954 14.44 -8.38 33.40
C SER A 954 14.56 -8.59 34.91
N CYS A 955 13.71 -7.96 35.71
CA CYS A 955 13.64 -8.15 37.15
C CYS A 955 12.93 -9.42 37.64
N GLN A 956 12.46 -10.29 36.73
CA GLN A 956 11.68 -11.50 37.07
C GLN A 956 10.41 -11.25 37.90
N PHE A 957 9.88 -10.02 37.91
CA PHE A 957 8.50 -9.83 38.32
C PHE A 957 7.61 -10.61 37.35
N GLY A 958 6.58 -11.28 37.86
CA GLY A 958 5.64 -12.01 37.02
C GLY A 958 5.00 -11.08 35.98
N THR A 959 4.52 -11.64 34.86
CA THR A 959 3.84 -10.87 33.81
C THR A 959 2.80 -9.94 34.42
N LEU A 960 3.05 -8.63 34.35
CA LEU A 960 2.17 -7.60 34.89
C LEU A 960 0.84 -7.68 34.13
N ASP A 961 -0.20 -8.08 34.84
CA ASP A 961 -1.41 -8.62 34.24
C ASP A 961 -2.30 -7.52 33.66
N SER A 962 -2.06 -7.21 32.38
CA SER A 962 -2.95 -6.57 31.38
C SER A 962 -3.61 -5.22 31.73
N LYS A 963 -3.36 -4.65 32.91
CA LYS A 963 -3.84 -3.35 33.38
C LYS A 963 -2.69 -2.35 33.49
N TRP A 964 -2.72 -1.34 32.62
CA TRP A 964 -1.76 -0.24 32.54
C TRP A 964 -1.84 0.78 33.70
N GLU A 965 -2.48 0.41 34.82
CA GLU A 965 -2.81 1.28 35.96
C GLU A 965 -1.60 1.55 36.89
N THR A 966 -0.51 0.79 36.72
CA THR A 966 0.67 0.77 37.61
C THR A 966 1.78 1.72 37.14
N LEU A 967 2.44 2.41 38.08
CA LEU A 967 3.59 3.29 37.80
C LEU A 967 4.89 2.50 37.79
N TYR A 968 5.48 2.32 36.61
CA TYR A 968 6.76 1.64 36.44
C TYR A 968 7.64 2.27 35.35
N ALA A 969 8.95 2.01 35.43
CA ALA A 969 9.98 2.53 34.54
C ALA A 969 10.96 1.44 34.06
N ALA A 970 11.56 1.64 32.89
CA ALA A 970 12.74 0.94 32.41
C ALA A 970 13.91 1.92 32.24
N LEU A 971 15.09 1.55 32.75
CA LEU A 971 16.30 2.39 32.70
C LEU A 971 17.28 1.90 31.61
N PRO A 972 18.15 2.77 31.06
CA PRO A 972 19.09 2.38 30.01
C PRO A 972 20.07 1.31 30.50
N SER A 973 20.47 0.40 29.61
CA SER A 973 21.46 -0.67 29.86
C SER A 973 22.81 -0.18 30.41
N GLN A 974 23.10 1.13 30.30
CA GLN A 974 24.33 1.77 30.79
C GLN A 974 24.24 2.18 32.27
N VAL A 975 23.03 2.32 32.82
CA VAL A 975 22.75 2.83 34.18
C VAL A 975 22.04 1.79 35.06
N PHE A 976 21.40 0.79 34.45
CA PHE A 976 20.64 -0.25 35.13
C PHE A 976 21.50 -1.50 35.45
N ASN A 977 21.72 -1.79 36.73
CA ASN A 977 22.23 -3.09 37.17
C ASN A 977 21.08 -4.00 37.62
N LYS A 978 20.70 -4.95 36.76
CA LYS A 978 19.66 -5.97 36.99
C LYS A 978 19.73 -6.68 38.37
N ASP A 979 20.92 -6.95 38.90
CA ASP A 979 21.05 -7.67 40.18
C ASP A 979 20.97 -6.75 41.42
N GLU A 980 21.01 -5.42 41.24
CA GLU A 980 21.02 -4.44 42.33
C GLU A 980 19.87 -3.42 42.29
N ASP A 981 19.38 -3.04 41.11
CA ASP A 981 18.43 -1.94 40.90
C ASP A 981 16.97 -2.37 40.72
N CYS A 982 16.72 -3.66 40.50
CA CYS A 982 15.39 -4.21 40.38
C CYS A 982 14.53 -3.97 41.62
N GLY A 983 13.42 -3.25 41.46
CA GLY A 983 12.54 -2.88 42.57
C GLY A 983 13.01 -1.68 43.40
N LYS A 984 14.10 -1.00 43.04
CA LYS A 984 14.39 0.36 43.53
C LYS A 984 13.44 1.38 42.89
N CYS A 985 13.38 2.58 43.45
CA CYS A 985 12.58 3.68 42.93
C CYS A 985 13.43 4.88 42.48
N ILE A 986 12.90 5.60 41.51
CA ILE A 986 13.39 6.89 41.05
C ILE A 986 12.30 7.94 41.30
N LYS A 987 12.68 9.15 41.72
CA LYS A 987 11.80 10.33 41.64
C LYS A 987 12.01 10.94 40.25
N VAL A 988 10.92 11.21 39.53
CA VAL A 988 10.94 11.78 38.17
C VAL A 988 10.06 13.01 38.11
N ARG A 989 10.41 14.01 37.31
CA ARG A 989 9.47 15.05 36.85
C ARG A 989 9.73 15.46 35.41
N GLY A 990 8.68 15.92 34.73
CA GLY A 990 8.81 16.61 33.45
C GLY A 990 9.49 17.96 33.63
N THR A 991 10.25 18.36 32.61
CA THR A 991 11.01 19.62 32.56
C THR A 991 10.47 20.63 31.53
N GLU A 992 9.51 20.23 30.71
CA GLU A 992 8.85 21.09 29.74
C GLU A 992 7.89 22.11 30.42
N PRO A 993 7.62 23.28 29.80
CA PRO A 993 6.90 24.38 30.46
C PRO A 993 5.42 24.10 30.76
N ASP A 994 4.84 23.13 30.08
CA ASP A 994 3.47 22.63 30.18
C ASP A 994 3.34 21.40 31.10
N ALA A 995 4.47 20.80 31.52
CA ALA A 995 4.46 19.64 32.40
C ALA A 995 3.98 19.98 33.82
N PRO A 996 3.35 19.04 34.56
CA PRO A 996 2.90 19.25 35.94
C PRO A 996 3.98 19.70 36.94
N GLY A 997 5.27 19.54 36.62
CA GLY A 997 6.43 19.98 37.41
C GLY A 997 6.63 19.29 38.76
N LYS A 998 5.70 18.41 39.15
CA LYS A 998 5.70 17.62 40.38
C LYS A 998 6.62 16.40 40.26
N TRP A 999 7.30 16.08 41.35
CA TRP A 999 8.00 14.81 41.50
C TRP A 999 7.00 13.66 41.66
N VAL A 1000 7.25 12.56 40.94
CA VAL A 1000 6.49 11.31 41.01
C VAL A 1000 7.51 10.18 41.28
N THR A 1001 7.26 9.39 42.32
CA THR A 1001 8.13 8.25 42.69
C THR A 1001 7.66 6.98 41.97
N ILE A 1002 8.55 6.39 41.17
CA ILE A 1002 8.26 5.33 40.21
C ILE A 1002 9.26 4.19 40.41
N MET A 1003 8.80 2.95 40.36
CA MET A 1003 9.66 1.77 40.54
C MET A 1003 10.29 1.33 39.21
N VAL A 1004 11.57 0.97 39.25
CA VAL A 1004 12.30 0.40 38.12
C VAL A 1004 12.04 -1.11 38.04
N VAL A 1005 11.55 -1.57 36.89
CA VAL A 1005 11.12 -2.98 36.68
C VAL A 1005 11.76 -3.65 35.46
N ASP A 1006 12.39 -2.88 34.57
CA ASP A 1006 12.98 -3.43 33.36
C ASP A 1006 14.18 -2.64 32.79
N GLU A 1007 14.76 -3.18 31.72
CA GLU A 1007 15.92 -2.61 31.00
C GLU A 1007 15.49 -2.02 29.65
N CYS A 1008 15.75 -0.72 29.44
CA CYS A 1008 15.45 -0.02 28.20
C CYS A 1008 16.58 -0.20 27.18
N ALA A 1009 16.50 -1.26 26.37
CA ALA A 1009 17.48 -1.57 25.32
C ALA A 1009 17.50 -0.56 24.14
N SER A 1010 16.55 0.38 24.10
CA SER A 1010 16.40 1.43 23.08
C SER A 1010 16.64 2.86 23.60
N CYS A 1011 17.04 3.03 24.86
CA CYS A 1011 17.36 4.32 25.44
C CYS A 1011 18.84 4.67 25.15
N GLU A 1012 19.09 5.76 24.41
CA GLU A 1012 20.44 6.09 23.93
C GLU A 1012 21.25 6.98 24.90
N GLY A 1013 20.58 7.77 25.73
CA GLY A 1013 21.21 8.64 26.74
C GLY A 1013 21.13 8.10 28.17
N ASP A 1014 22.14 8.40 29.01
CA ASP A 1014 22.21 7.97 30.42
C ASP A 1014 21.05 8.50 31.30
N GLY A 1015 20.31 9.52 30.83
CA GLY A 1015 19.14 10.07 31.52
C GLY A 1015 17.80 9.75 30.85
N ASP A 1016 17.78 9.03 29.74
CA ASP A 1016 16.54 8.59 29.07
C ASP A 1016 15.84 7.52 29.90
N VAL A 1017 14.50 7.50 29.90
CA VAL A 1017 13.70 6.51 30.67
C VAL A 1017 12.41 6.16 29.93
N ASP A 1018 12.13 4.87 29.76
CA ASP A 1018 10.82 4.42 29.29
C ASP A 1018 9.86 4.22 30.47
N PHE A 1019 8.61 4.66 30.32
CA PHE A 1019 7.57 4.64 31.36
C PHE A 1019 6.31 3.89 30.93
N SER A 1020 5.53 3.41 31.91
CA SER A 1020 4.13 3.07 31.65
C SER A 1020 3.36 4.32 31.19
N ASP A 1021 2.38 4.15 30.29
CA ASP A 1021 1.63 5.28 29.69
C ASP A 1021 1.06 6.22 30.79
N VAL A 1022 0.51 5.63 31.86
CA VAL A 1022 -0.04 6.34 33.04
C VAL A 1022 1.04 7.01 33.91
N ALA A 1023 2.28 6.54 33.88
CA ALA A 1023 3.40 7.22 34.51
C ALA A 1023 3.85 8.43 33.67
N LEU A 1024 4.03 8.28 32.35
CA LEU A 1024 4.37 9.40 31.47
C LEU A 1024 3.34 10.53 31.57
N GLU A 1025 2.04 10.18 31.61
CA GLU A 1025 0.95 11.14 31.76
C GLU A 1025 1.02 11.92 33.09
N LYS A 1026 1.35 11.25 34.20
CA LYS A 1026 1.51 11.92 35.51
C LYS A 1026 2.79 12.76 35.60
N ILE A 1027 3.86 12.37 34.91
CA ILE A 1027 5.15 13.10 34.88
C ILE A 1027 5.04 14.37 34.02
N THR A 1028 4.42 14.25 32.84
CA THR A 1028 4.54 15.22 31.73
C THR A 1028 3.23 15.90 31.34
N GLY A 1029 2.07 15.35 31.73
CA GLY A 1029 0.76 15.75 31.22
C GLY A 1029 0.34 15.06 29.91
N TYR A 1030 1.21 14.25 29.31
CA TYR A 1030 1.00 13.58 28.02
C TYR A 1030 1.37 12.09 28.11
N ASN A 1031 0.66 11.25 27.37
CA ASN A 1031 0.95 9.81 27.22
C ASN A 1031 1.49 9.47 25.81
N TRP A 1032 2.01 10.47 25.09
CA TRP A 1032 2.53 10.34 23.73
C TRP A 1032 3.76 11.24 23.50
N ASP A 1033 4.54 10.85 22.49
CA ASP A 1033 5.84 11.40 22.09
C ASP A 1033 6.94 11.37 23.19
N ARG A 1034 8.13 11.84 22.83
CA ARG A 1034 9.34 11.87 23.66
C ARG A 1034 9.42 13.22 24.36
N LYS A 1035 9.54 13.22 25.70
CA LYS A 1035 9.31 14.39 26.56
C LYS A 1035 10.47 14.60 27.54
N GLY A 1036 10.98 15.83 27.69
CA GLY A 1036 12.16 16.10 28.52
C GLY A 1036 11.92 15.90 30.02
N ILE A 1037 12.77 15.10 30.69
CA ILE A 1037 12.66 14.75 32.11
C ILE A 1037 13.92 15.07 32.92
N GLU A 1038 13.78 15.11 34.25
CA GLU A 1038 14.89 14.92 35.18
C GLU A 1038 14.52 13.96 36.31
N TRP A 1039 15.49 13.15 36.76
CA TRP A 1039 15.28 12.09 37.76
C TRP A 1039 16.51 11.79 38.61
N ASP A 1040 16.31 11.12 39.74
CA ASP A 1040 17.37 10.73 40.70
C ASP A 1040 16.83 9.59 41.60
N TRP A 1041 17.72 8.81 42.21
CA TRP A 1041 17.36 7.60 42.97
C TRP A 1041 16.74 7.93 44.33
N VAL A 1042 15.77 7.13 44.77
CA VAL A 1042 15.10 7.28 46.07
C VAL A 1042 14.70 5.92 46.68
N ASP A 1043 14.59 5.89 48.01
CA ASP A 1043 13.88 4.82 48.70
C ASP A 1043 12.41 4.79 48.25
N CYS A 1044 11.87 3.61 47.91
CA CYS A 1044 10.47 3.49 47.52
C CYS A 1044 9.52 3.88 48.66
N GLU A 1045 8.54 4.72 48.34
CA GLU A 1045 7.46 5.10 49.26
C GLU A 1045 6.56 3.92 49.63
N GLU A 1046 5.93 3.97 50.82
CA GLU A 1046 5.08 2.87 51.31
C GLU A 1046 3.82 2.65 50.46
N GLU A 1047 3.29 3.67 49.78
CA GLU A 1047 2.18 3.50 48.84
C GLU A 1047 2.62 2.72 47.59
N THR A 1048 3.80 3.03 47.03
CA THR A 1048 4.40 2.30 45.91
C THR A 1048 4.69 0.84 46.27
N LYS A 1049 5.17 0.58 47.50
CA LYS A 1049 5.32 -0.79 48.04
C LYS A 1049 3.98 -1.49 48.25
N GLN A 1050 2.95 -0.80 48.73
CA GLN A 1050 1.62 -1.38 48.95
C GLN A 1050 0.91 -1.77 47.65
N ALA A 1051 1.15 -1.07 46.53
CA ALA A 1051 0.62 -1.44 45.22
C ALA A 1051 1.04 -2.86 44.77
N LEU A 1052 2.22 -3.33 45.19
CA LEU A 1052 2.67 -4.71 44.94
C LEU A 1052 2.00 -5.75 45.87
N SER A 1053 1.54 -5.33 47.06
CA SER A 1053 0.96 -6.22 48.07
C SER A 1053 -0.43 -6.73 47.68
N THR A 1054 -1.17 -5.98 46.88
CA THR A 1054 -2.51 -6.34 46.37
C THR A 1054 -2.45 -7.27 45.17
N GLN A 1055 -1.35 -7.31 44.40
CA GLN A 1055 -1.21 -8.16 43.22
C GLN A 1055 -0.30 -9.39 43.47
N LYS A 1056 -0.87 -10.41 44.12
CA LYS A 1056 -0.32 -11.79 44.27
C LYS A 1056 1.04 -11.97 44.99
N SER A 1057 1.72 -10.92 45.44
CA SER A 1057 3.06 -10.95 46.06
C SER A 1057 3.15 -11.57 47.48
N ARG A 1058 2.66 -12.80 47.67
CA ARG A 1058 2.68 -13.51 48.97
C ARG A 1058 3.40 -14.86 48.98
N LYS A 1059 4.11 -15.20 47.90
CA LYS A 1059 4.94 -16.42 47.78
C LYS A 1059 6.46 -16.20 47.69
N MET A 1060 6.92 -14.95 47.59
CA MET A 1060 8.36 -14.62 47.37
C MET A 1060 9.02 -13.82 48.50
N LEU A 1061 8.35 -13.71 49.66
CA LEU A 1061 8.84 -13.02 50.86
C LEU A 1061 8.99 -13.97 52.06
N HIS A 1062 9.13 -15.27 51.79
CA HIS A 1062 9.23 -16.33 52.80
C HIS A 1062 10.03 -17.57 52.32
N ALA A 1063 10.76 -17.42 51.21
CA ALA A 1063 11.71 -18.35 50.62
C ALA A 1063 13.02 -17.59 50.36
#